data_AF-A0A847JWH1-F1
#
_entry.id   AF-A0A847JWH1-F1
#
_cell.length_a   1.000
_cell.length_b   1.000
_cell.length_c   1.000
_cell.angle_alpha   90.00
_cell.angle_beta   90.00
_cell.angle_gamma   90.00
#
_symmetry.space_group_name_H-M   'P 1'
#
loop_
_entity.id
_entity.type
_entity.pdbx_description
1 polymer ?
#
loop_
_entity_poly.entity_id
_entity_poly.type
_entity_poly.pdbx_seq_one_letter_code
_entity_poly.pdbx_strand_id
1 'polypeptide(L)'
;MTEPRTADTLTTNELAEIGLQDPARARRLLIGLAGRGVTDDDVAALLPQLLSALAQSPDPDRALTNFVRWTDGIGNPYTHFRYLAGHPTALGIFVNVCGVSQFFADLLARNPEWFELLANPGVRGGARPADLIFRELSNLVDCIVQPELKLEAMRRFRHREMLRIGVRDILGIADMPVTSREFSNLAEACVQKCYAMARERAAERHGSPLPRFAVIALGKLGGFELNYSSDIDLVFVCEPDGSDEDKTLQQANAIAESLVANLSREMQNGHLFRVDMRLRPEGRFGALVRTLASYASYYENWAEVWERQAMLKARPIAGDARLGQAFLAMIAPHAYPRRMTQAMLDAIRENKRRIERGRRSASGPSDVKLDPGGIRDIEFTVQLLQMERGAADPLVRTPNTLQAIARLRQAHALSAADARHLTDAYVFLRDVEHRLQLLYDHQTERLPATERETELLARRLGLADASEFLRLFATHTERVRDVHLRRFWREASPDGPASAQPAAGDGAPRPDSPQGAFGDAEFLDDLTALGNEEADSRLSARLEAEGYREPERAVAILRTALTGTDYGREAPEASSSFLRLAPQLLEVCARVGDPDSALHGLDILSQASPNRAEWYGALTDSPDVLHRLARLASGSRTLVQSLARHPEWLDLLISEEMLEPEPKPIEATEGELQSRLPRDSGDDLELPAFWDELARYAHRERLRIGARDIWGEASVNAIAVELTRLSAAIVQVVLQRCFRAAMRRAGMTDRSSDPCVAVIGLGKFGGQELAYNSDLDVTFVCDDAVFDEEGGSGSLSAGYALVNEVAEAVLSCAKLLRTRGVPFVIDARLRPGGRFGPLVRSVDQYRRYFAEEADTWERQVLVKARPVAGSPSIGARFMAMAHQAVYGEPLSDDAVTEIRAMKRRIESERLRPDERHTNLKLGYGGLSDIEFTAQLWQMRSGAEVTSVRQTGTVDALEALASHEIIPAPDAMRLARCYNLLSSVRNRLALLTGQPLDVFPMDARRARALAIELGHADSRNVRAEDALRSRLSRRMEETRRITDRLFYGAHGFHSQEERA
;
A
#
# COMPACT_ATOMS: atom_id res chain seq x y z
N MET A 1 -43.11 45.05 17.16
CA MET A 1 -41.67 44.90 17.44
C MET A 1 -41.50 43.52 18.06
N THR A 2 -41.23 42.51 17.25
CA THR A 2 -40.82 41.18 17.71
C THR A 2 -39.41 41.29 18.29
N GLU A 3 -39.19 40.77 19.50
CA GLU A 3 -37.86 40.69 20.11
C GLU A 3 -36.85 40.04 19.15
N PRO A 4 -35.57 40.47 19.14
CA PRO A 4 -34.54 39.85 18.31
C PRO A 4 -34.39 38.36 18.70
N ARG A 5 -34.49 37.48 17.70
CA ARG A 5 -34.42 36.02 17.91
C ARG A 5 -32.98 35.63 18.26
N THR A 6 -32.74 35.22 19.50
CA THR A 6 -31.42 34.82 20.00
C THR A 6 -31.22 33.31 19.93
N ALA A 7 -29.97 32.83 19.92
CA ALA A 7 -29.66 31.40 19.84
C ALA A 7 -30.28 30.59 21.00
N ASP A 8 -30.41 31.20 22.18
CA ASP A 8 -31.03 30.58 23.36
C ASP A 8 -32.54 30.35 23.21
N THR A 9 -33.22 31.12 22.36
CA THR A 9 -34.68 30.99 22.14
C THR A 9 -35.04 29.88 21.16
N LEU A 10 -34.06 29.27 20.47
CA LEU A 10 -34.29 28.16 19.54
C LEU A 10 -34.65 26.87 20.28
N THR A 11 -35.75 26.25 19.89
CA THR A 11 -36.21 24.95 20.39
C THR A 11 -35.55 23.79 19.66
N THR A 12 -35.51 22.62 20.28
CA THR A 12 -34.99 21.40 19.65
C THR A 12 -35.82 20.97 18.43
N ASN A 13 -37.13 21.25 18.44
CA ASN A 13 -38.02 20.91 17.33
C ASN A 13 -37.73 21.78 16.10
N GLU A 14 -37.56 23.10 16.27
CA GLU A 14 -37.21 24.01 15.16
C GLU A 14 -35.87 23.62 14.52
N LEU A 15 -34.88 23.21 15.32
CA LEU A 15 -33.58 22.76 14.81
C LEU A 15 -33.69 21.40 14.09
N ALA A 16 -34.53 20.49 14.58
CA ALA A 16 -34.79 19.21 13.91
C ALA A 16 -35.50 19.41 12.55
N GLU A 17 -36.44 20.35 12.45
CA GLU A 17 -37.16 20.69 11.20
C GLU A 17 -36.22 21.23 10.11
N ILE A 18 -35.10 21.83 10.50
CA ILE A 18 -34.03 22.31 9.60
C ILE A 18 -33.12 21.16 9.13
N GLY A 19 -33.30 19.94 9.67
CA GLY A 19 -32.57 18.73 9.30
C GLY A 19 -31.35 18.41 10.16
N LEU A 20 -31.15 19.12 11.28
CA LEU A 20 -30.10 18.83 12.26
C LEU A 20 -30.44 17.57 13.05
N GLN A 21 -29.56 16.58 13.03
CA GLN A 21 -29.77 15.27 13.67
C GLN A 21 -29.55 15.30 15.18
N ASP A 22 -28.69 16.20 15.67
CA ASP A 22 -28.51 16.45 17.10
C ASP A 22 -28.88 17.91 17.45
N PRO A 23 -30.19 18.22 17.57
CA PRO A 23 -30.66 19.56 17.91
C PRO A 23 -30.06 20.13 19.19
N ALA A 24 -29.81 19.27 20.18
CA ALA A 24 -29.26 19.70 21.47
C ALA A 24 -27.81 20.16 21.31
N ARG A 25 -26.98 19.41 20.56
CA ARG A 25 -25.62 19.81 20.22
C ARG A 25 -25.60 21.04 19.32
N ALA A 26 -26.46 21.10 18.31
CA ALA A 26 -26.55 22.24 17.41
C ALA A 26 -26.89 23.53 18.17
N ARG A 27 -27.84 23.49 19.11
CA ARG A 27 -28.17 24.60 19.99
C ARG A 27 -26.96 25.05 20.81
N ARG A 28 -26.22 24.13 21.44
CA ARG A 28 -24.99 24.45 22.19
C ARG A 28 -23.94 25.13 21.32
N LEU A 29 -23.76 24.66 20.08
CA LEU A 29 -22.81 25.26 19.13
C LEU A 29 -23.21 26.68 18.73
N LEU A 30 -24.50 26.91 18.46
CA LEU A 30 -25.02 28.24 18.10
C LEU A 30 -24.90 29.24 19.26
N ILE A 31 -25.22 28.82 20.48
CA ILE A 31 -25.04 29.65 21.70
C ILE A 31 -23.56 29.97 21.89
N GLY A 32 -22.69 28.98 21.68
CA GLY A 32 -21.25 29.16 21.81
C GLY A 32 -20.64 30.15 20.80
N LEU A 33 -21.32 30.50 19.70
CA LEU A 33 -20.76 31.48 18.76
C LEU A 33 -20.47 32.82 19.43
N ALA A 34 -21.32 33.24 20.36
CA ALA A 34 -21.07 34.40 21.19
C ALA A 34 -19.89 34.18 22.14
N GLY A 35 -19.06 35.20 22.33
CA GLY A 35 -17.84 35.10 23.13
C GLY A 35 -16.58 34.70 22.35
N ARG A 36 -16.72 34.38 21.05
CA ARG A 36 -15.58 34.21 20.11
C ARG A 36 -15.20 35.53 19.44
N GLY A 37 -15.10 36.60 20.22
CA GLY A 37 -14.83 37.95 19.68
C GLY A 37 -16.00 38.59 18.92
N VAL A 38 -17.21 38.05 19.07
CA VAL A 38 -18.50 38.58 18.59
C VAL A 38 -19.50 38.59 19.73
N THR A 39 -20.45 39.53 19.71
CA THR A 39 -21.51 39.68 20.72
C THR A 39 -22.74 38.83 20.40
N ASP A 40 -23.64 38.65 21.38
CA ASP A 40 -24.93 37.99 21.15
C ASP A 40 -25.77 38.71 20.08
N ASP A 41 -25.68 40.04 20.01
CA ASP A 41 -26.36 40.84 18.99
C ASP A 41 -25.82 40.57 17.58
N ASP A 42 -24.50 40.40 17.43
CA ASP A 42 -23.88 40.06 16.15
C ASP A 42 -24.31 38.66 15.67
N VAL A 43 -24.39 37.69 16.60
CA VAL A 43 -24.87 36.34 16.31
C VAL A 43 -26.36 36.38 15.96
N ALA A 44 -27.18 37.10 16.72
CA ALA A 44 -28.61 37.24 16.46
C ALA A 44 -28.89 37.87 15.09
N ALA A 45 -28.05 38.81 14.63
CA ALA A 45 -28.17 39.40 13.30
C ALA A 45 -27.89 38.40 12.16
N LEU A 46 -26.97 37.45 12.36
CA LEU A 46 -26.61 36.42 11.37
C LEU A 46 -27.57 35.21 11.39
N LEU A 47 -28.11 34.90 12.57
CA LEU A 47 -28.79 33.63 12.88
C LEU A 47 -29.93 33.26 11.90
N PRO A 48 -30.84 34.15 11.49
CA PRO A 48 -31.91 33.78 10.55
C PRO A 48 -31.37 33.30 9.20
N GLN A 49 -30.34 33.97 8.68
CA GLN A 49 -29.72 33.61 7.41
C GLN A 49 -28.89 32.33 7.53
N LEU A 50 -28.19 32.15 8.66
CA LEU A 50 -27.43 30.93 8.95
C LEU A 50 -28.34 29.71 9.01
N LEU A 51 -29.46 29.79 9.73
CA LEU A 51 -30.44 28.70 9.81
C LEU A 51 -31.03 28.37 8.44
N SER A 52 -31.37 29.38 7.63
CA SER A 52 -31.83 29.18 6.26
C SER A 52 -30.78 28.51 5.38
N ALA A 53 -29.51 28.89 5.52
CA ALA A 53 -28.41 28.28 4.77
C ALA A 53 -28.15 26.83 5.21
N LEU A 54 -28.24 26.55 6.52
CA LEU A 54 -28.09 25.20 7.06
C LEU A 54 -29.19 24.26 6.55
N ALA A 55 -30.44 24.73 6.47
CA ALA A 55 -31.55 23.94 5.92
C ALA A 55 -31.29 23.46 4.48
N GLN A 56 -30.65 24.32 3.68
CA GLN A 56 -30.31 24.05 2.28
C GLN A 56 -29.02 23.24 2.12
N SER A 57 -28.24 23.06 3.19
CA SER A 57 -26.99 22.32 3.15
C SER A 57 -27.23 20.81 3.04
N PRO A 58 -26.42 20.07 2.25
CA PRO A 58 -26.52 18.61 2.17
C PRO A 58 -26.34 17.91 3.52
N ASP A 59 -25.49 18.45 4.39
CA ASP A 59 -25.19 17.95 5.74
C ASP A 59 -25.17 19.14 6.73
N PRO A 60 -26.32 19.51 7.33
CA PRO A 60 -26.45 20.68 8.21
C PRO A 60 -25.57 20.57 9.47
N ASP A 61 -25.47 19.38 10.08
CA ASP A 61 -24.67 19.15 11.29
C ASP A 61 -23.17 19.36 11.02
N ARG A 62 -22.68 18.84 9.88
CA ARG A 62 -21.28 19.06 9.45
C ARG A 62 -21.04 20.52 9.12
N ALA A 63 -21.95 21.15 8.38
CA ALA A 63 -21.82 22.54 8.01
C ALA A 63 -21.73 23.45 9.24
N LEU A 64 -22.59 23.25 10.24
CA LEU A 64 -22.56 24.01 11.50
C LEU A 64 -21.26 23.76 12.29
N THR A 65 -20.85 22.48 12.43
CA THR A 65 -19.60 22.13 13.13
C THR A 65 -18.40 22.83 12.48
N ASN A 66 -18.32 22.79 11.16
CA ASN A 66 -17.23 23.38 10.40
C ASN A 66 -17.27 24.91 10.39
N PHE A 67 -18.47 25.51 10.39
CA PHE A 67 -18.66 26.94 10.57
C PHE A 67 -18.05 27.40 11.89
N VAL A 68 -18.41 26.76 13.02
CA VAL A 68 -17.85 27.09 14.34
C VAL A 68 -16.33 26.93 14.35
N ARG A 69 -15.81 25.82 13.84
CA ARG A 69 -14.36 25.58 13.82
C ARG A 69 -13.59 26.63 12.99
N TRP A 70 -14.17 27.11 11.89
CA TRP A 70 -13.58 28.21 11.13
C TRP A 70 -13.57 29.51 11.95
N THR A 71 -14.63 29.81 12.71
CA THR A 71 -14.67 30.99 13.58
C THR A 71 -13.60 30.97 14.68
N ASP A 72 -13.18 29.79 15.14
CA ASP A 72 -12.07 29.64 16.09
C ASP A 72 -10.70 29.99 15.46
N GLY A 73 -10.58 29.89 14.14
CA GLY A 73 -9.32 30.12 13.40
C GLY A 73 -9.15 31.53 12.83
N ILE A 74 -10.20 32.35 12.80
CA ILE A 74 -10.14 33.68 12.17
C ILE A 74 -9.68 34.76 13.16
N GLY A 75 -8.69 35.57 12.77
CA GLY A 75 -8.12 36.61 13.64
C GLY A 75 -9.07 37.78 13.95
N ASN A 76 -10.12 37.99 13.16
CA ASN A 76 -11.15 39.02 13.40
C ASN A 76 -12.56 38.49 13.08
N PRO A 77 -13.20 37.80 14.02
CA PRO A 77 -14.54 37.25 13.85
C PRO A 77 -15.62 38.31 13.59
N TYR A 78 -15.56 39.45 14.28
CA TYR A 78 -16.54 40.53 14.13
C TYR A 78 -16.72 41.02 12.68
N THR A 79 -15.61 41.26 11.97
CA THR A 79 -15.67 41.70 10.56
C THR A 79 -16.33 40.67 9.66
N HIS A 80 -16.02 39.39 9.85
CA HIS A 80 -16.55 38.30 9.04
C HIS A 80 -18.04 38.06 9.32
N PHE A 81 -18.46 38.09 10.58
CA PHE A 81 -19.88 37.94 10.95
C PHE A 81 -20.73 39.06 10.38
N ARG A 82 -20.28 40.31 10.50
CA ARG A 82 -20.97 41.45 9.87
C ARG A 82 -21.01 41.34 8.35
N TYR A 83 -19.91 40.90 7.72
CA TYR A 83 -19.88 40.68 6.29
C TYR A 83 -20.90 39.61 5.88
N LEU A 84 -20.91 38.44 6.54
CA LEU A 84 -21.82 37.34 6.26
C LEU A 84 -23.29 37.72 6.49
N ALA A 85 -23.59 38.47 7.55
CA ALA A 85 -24.94 38.95 7.83
C ALA A 85 -25.43 39.95 6.77
N GLY A 86 -24.52 40.74 6.18
CA GLY A 86 -24.81 41.65 5.06
C GLY A 86 -24.81 40.99 3.68
N HIS A 87 -24.29 39.76 3.55
CA HIS A 87 -24.12 39.06 2.27
C HIS A 87 -24.63 37.61 2.35
N PRO A 88 -25.97 37.40 2.34
CA PRO A 88 -26.58 36.08 2.49
C PRO A 88 -26.07 35.06 1.47
N THR A 89 -25.76 35.49 0.24
CA THR A 89 -25.20 34.63 -0.81
C THR A 89 -23.83 34.07 -0.42
N ALA A 90 -22.95 34.89 0.17
CA ALA A 90 -21.63 34.45 0.60
C ALA A 90 -21.75 33.44 1.76
N LEU A 91 -22.69 33.67 2.68
CA LEU A 91 -23.01 32.74 3.76
C LEU A 91 -23.54 31.41 3.23
N GLY A 92 -24.48 31.44 2.28
CA GLY A 92 -25.01 30.24 1.64
C GLY A 92 -23.92 29.41 0.96
N ILE A 93 -23.01 30.06 0.21
CA ILE A 93 -21.86 29.39 -0.41
C ILE A 93 -20.97 28.73 0.65
N PHE A 94 -20.63 29.46 1.72
CA PHE A 94 -19.74 28.97 2.77
C PHE A 94 -20.34 27.76 3.50
N VAL A 95 -21.60 27.86 3.92
CA VAL A 95 -22.32 26.77 4.59
C VAL A 95 -22.45 25.54 3.69
N ASN A 96 -22.73 25.75 2.40
CA ASN A 96 -22.81 24.64 1.44
C ASN A 96 -21.45 23.94 1.27
N VAL A 97 -20.35 24.70 1.11
CA VAL A 97 -18.99 24.14 1.04
C VAL A 97 -18.66 23.32 2.30
N CYS A 98 -18.97 23.85 3.49
CA CYS A 98 -18.75 23.18 4.75
C CYS A 98 -19.59 21.91 4.95
N GLY A 99 -20.78 21.82 4.32
CA GLY A 99 -21.62 20.63 4.34
C GLY A 99 -21.23 19.58 3.29
N VAL A 100 -20.76 20.02 2.11
CA VAL A 100 -20.37 19.11 1.02
C VAL A 100 -19.01 18.46 1.27
N SER A 101 -18.03 19.21 1.80
CA SER A 101 -16.63 18.79 1.89
C SER A 101 -16.02 19.11 3.25
N GLN A 102 -15.63 18.06 3.98
CA GLN A 102 -14.81 18.21 5.17
C GLN A 102 -13.41 18.72 4.81
N PHE A 103 -12.84 18.22 3.70
CA PHE A 103 -11.53 18.63 3.22
C PHE A 103 -11.45 20.15 2.96
N PHE A 104 -12.42 20.74 2.26
CA PHE A 104 -12.43 22.18 2.03
C PHE A 104 -12.71 22.99 3.30
N ALA A 105 -13.53 22.49 4.20
CA ALA A 105 -13.70 23.11 5.51
C ALA A 105 -12.39 23.12 6.31
N ASP A 106 -11.58 22.06 6.22
CA ASP A 106 -10.25 21.99 6.85
C ASP A 106 -9.29 23.00 6.23
N LEU A 107 -9.29 23.15 4.89
CA LEU A 107 -8.47 24.14 4.19
C LEU A 107 -8.82 25.57 4.60
N LEU A 108 -10.12 25.90 4.66
CA LEU A 108 -10.60 27.22 5.06
C LEU A 108 -10.32 27.53 6.53
N ALA A 109 -10.43 26.54 7.42
CA ALA A 109 -10.08 26.71 8.83
C ALA A 109 -8.58 26.96 9.04
N ARG A 110 -7.71 26.31 8.24
CA ARG A 110 -6.25 26.49 8.30
C ARG A 110 -5.76 27.76 7.58
N ASN A 111 -6.50 28.22 6.57
CA ASN A 111 -6.17 29.39 5.75
C ASN A 111 -7.39 30.33 5.67
N PRO A 112 -7.74 31.03 6.76
CA PRO A 112 -8.90 31.93 6.81
C PRO A 112 -8.95 32.97 5.67
N GLU A 113 -7.79 33.41 5.18
CA GLU A 113 -7.69 34.39 4.11
C GLU A 113 -8.26 33.87 2.77
N TRP A 114 -8.41 32.56 2.59
CA TRP A 114 -9.03 31.98 1.40
C TRP A 114 -10.57 32.12 1.38
N PHE A 115 -11.17 32.65 2.45
CA PHE A 115 -12.58 33.04 2.48
C PHE A 115 -12.95 33.98 1.31
N GLU A 116 -12.00 34.77 0.81
CA GLU A 116 -12.19 35.62 -0.38
C GLU A 116 -12.67 34.85 -1.62
N LEU A 117 -12.32 33.56 -1.76
CA LEU A 117 -12.76 32.71 -2.88
C LEU A 117 -14.28 32.46 -2.87
N LEU A 118 -14.88 32.54 -1.68
CA LEU A 118 -16.31 32.37 -1.46
C LEU A 118 -17.01 33.72 -1.62
N ALA A 119 -16.44 34.76 -1.01
CA ALA A 119 -16.99 36.11 -0.94
C ALA A 119 -16.92 36.88 -2.26
N ASN A 120 -15.88 36.68 -3.07
CA ASN A 120 -15.62 37.49 -4.26
C ASN A 120 -15.80 36.68 -5.57
N PRO A 121 -16.87 36.93 -6.35
CA PRO A 121 -17.10 36.29 -7.64
C PRO A 121 -15.97 36.52 -8.65
N GLY A 122 -15.28 37.67 -8.58
CA GLY A 122 -14.17 38.01 -9.47
C GLY A 122 -12.94 37.10 -9.27
N VAL A 123 -12.65 36.70 -8.03
CA VAL A 123 -11.54 35.79 -7.70
C VAL A 123 -11.90 34.34 -8.03
N ARG A 124 -13.18 33.97 -7.94
CA ARG A 124 -13.70 32.66 -8.33
C ARG A 124 -13.92 32.50 -9.84
N GLY A 125 -13.96 33.61 -10.59
CA GLY A 125 -14.39 33.68 -11.97
C GLY A 125 -13.51 32.92 -12.98
N GLY A 126 -14.14 32.47 -14.07
CA GLY A 126 -13.49 31.88 -15.25
C GLY A 126 -12.85 30.50 -15.09
N ALA A 127 -12.87 29.71 -16.17
CA ALA A 127 -11.99 28.57 -16.31
C ALA A 127 -10.57 29.08 -16.59
N ARG A 128 -9.56 28.53 -15.90
CA ARG A 128 -8.18 29.00 -16.03
C ARG A 128 -7.34 28.05 -16.90
N PRO A 129 -6.71 28.54 -17.97
CA PRO A 129 -5.84 27.71 -18.80
C PRO A 129 -4.51 27.44 -18.09
N ALA A 130 -3.84 26.33 -18.44
CA ALA A 130 -2.63 25.87 -17.77
C ALA A 130 -1.48 26.90 -17.82
N ASP A 131 -1.35 27.65 -18.93
CA ASP A 131 -0.32 28.68 -19.10
C ASP A 131 -0.49 29.87 -18.13
N LEU A 132 -1.73 30.25 -17.83
CA LEU A 132 -2.02 31.29 -16.85
C LEU A 132 -1.65 30.81 -15.45
N ILE A 133 -2.06 29.59 -15.09
CA ILE A 133 -1.75 28.98 -13.80
C ILE A 133 -0.23 28.84 -13.64
N PHE A 134 0.46 28.36 -14.69
CA PHE A 134 1.92 28.22 -14.69
C PHE A 134 2.63 29.57 -14.48
N ARG A 135 2.18 30.64 -15.13
CA ARG A 135 2.74 31.99 -14.95
C ARG A 135 2.57 32.50 -13.52
N GLU A 136 1.38 32.38 -12.96
CA GLU A 136 1.13 32.82 -11.58
C GLU A 136 1.90 31.99 -10.55
N LEU A 137 1.93 30.67 -10.74
CA LEU A 137 2.72 29.76 -9.92
C LEU A 137 4.21 30.09 -10.01
N SER A 138 4.71 30.39 -11.21
CA SER A 138 6.11 30.80 -11.40
C SER A 138 6.42 32.12 -10.71
N ASN A 139 5.57 33.14 -10.86
CA ASN A 139 5.75 34.42 -10.18
C ASN A 139 5.80 34.28 -8.65
N LEU A 140 5.00 33.37 -8.08
CA LEU A 140 5.00 33.07 -6.65
C LEU A 140 6.27 32.32 -6.20
N VAL A 141 6.74 31.38 -7.02
CA VAL A 141 7.79 30.44 -6.63
C VAL A 141 9.20 30.96 -6.96
N ASP A 142 9.37 31.73 -8.04
CA ASP A 142 10.69 32.17 -8.50
C ASP A 142 11.32 33.24 -7.64
N CYS A 143 10.53 33.97 -6.84
CA CYS A 143 11.05 34.90 -5.84
C CYS A 143 11.57 34.22 -4.57
N ILE A 144 11.29 32.93 -4.39
CA ILE A 144 11.73 32.15 -3.23
C ILE A 144 13.09 31.54 -3.53
N VAL A 145 14.10 31.76 -2.68
CA VAL A 145 15.44 31.21 -2.91
C VAL A 145 15.54 29.73 -2.52
N GLN A 146 14.99 29.35 -1.36
CA GLN A 146 15.14 28.00 -0.81
C GLN A 146 14.27 26.97 -1.54
N PRO A 147 14.84 25.87 -2.10
CA PRO A 147 14.09 24.87 -2.86
C PRO A 147 12.93 24.21 -2.10
N GLU A 148 13.10 23.95 -0.81
CA GLU A 148 12.07 23.36 0.04
C GLU A 148 10.87 24.30 0.20
N LEU A 149 11.12 25.60 0.37
CA LEU A 149 10.07 26.61 0.46
C LEU A 149 9.36 26.84 -0.89
N LYS A 150 10.09 26.71 -2.03
CA LYS A 150 9.48 26.69 -3.37
C LYS A 150 8.43 25.58 -3.44
N LEU A 151 8.81 24.36 -3.06
CA LEU A 151 7.95 23.18 -3.10
C LEU A 151 6.75 23.29 -2.13
N GLU A 152 6.94 23.89 -0.95
CA GLU A 152 5.86 24.14 0.00
C GLU A 152 4.85 25.18 -0.53
N ALA A 153 5.35 26.26 -1.14
CA ALA A 153 4.52 27.28 -1.78
C ALA A 153 3.68 26.70 -2.93
N MET A 154 4.23 25.78 -3.72
CA MET A 154 3.47 25.08 -4.76
C MET A 154 2.32 24.26 -4.18
N ARG A 155 2.50 23.57 -3.05
CA ARG A 155 1.44 22.77 -2.39
C ARG A 155 0.32 23.65 -1.88
N ARG A 156 0.68 24.76 -1.22
CA ARG A 156 -0.30 25.76 -0.78
C ARG A 156 -1.07 26.37 -1.95
N PHE A 157 -0.40 26.68 -3.06
CA PHE A 157 -1.04 27.15 -4.29
C PHE A 157 -2.00 26.10 -4.87
N ARG A 158 -1.57 24.84 -4.98
CA ARG A 158 -2.41 23.73 -5.45
C ARG A 158 -3.69 23.65 -4.62
N HIS A 159 -3.59 23.60 -3.29
CA HIS A 159 -4.78 23.51 -2.42
C HIS A 159 -5.72 24.70 -2.58
N ARG A 160 -5.18 25.93 -2.71
CA ARG A 160 -5.99 27.13 -2.96
C ARG A 160 -6.73 27.04 -4.30
N GLU A 161 -6.07 26.60 -5.37
CA GLU A 161 -6.71 26.43 -6.68
C GLU A 161 -7.70 25.26 -6.70
N MET A 162 -7.42 24.15 -6.01
CA MET A 162 -8.38 23.06 -5.83
C MET A 162 -9.65 23.55 -5.12
N LEU A 163 -9.51 24.36 -4.08
CA LEU A 163 -10.64 24.99 -3.40
C LEU A 163 -11.43 25.90 -4.36
N ARG A 164 -10.75 26.75 -5.15
CA ARG A 164 -11.40 27.60 -6.15
C ARG A 164 -12.20 26.78 -7.17
N ILE A 165 -11.59 25.74 -7.74
CA ILE A 165 -12.23 24.83 -8.71
C ILE A 165 -13.42 24.14 -8.05
N GLY A 166 -13.23 23.60 -6.86
CA GLY A 166 -14.28 22.85 -6.18
C GLY A 166 -15.45 23.70 -5.70
N VAL A 167 -15.23 24.97 -5.35
CA VAL A 167 -16.34 25.91 -5.08
C VAL A 167 -17.15 26.15 -6.36
N ARG A 168 -16.51 26.27 -7.53
CA ARG A 168 -17.24 26.42 -8.81
C ARG A 168 -18.07 25.19 -9.14
N ASP A 169 -17.52 24.00 -8.89
CA ASP A 169 -18.19 22.71 -9.05
C ASP A 169 -19.39 22.59 -8.09
N ILE A 170 -19.18 22.83 -6.79
CA ILE A 170 -20.26 22.78 -5.77
C ILE A 170 -21.41 23.73 -6.09
N LEU A 171 -21.12 24.90 -6.66
CA LEU A 171 -22.12 25.89 -7.03
C LEU A 171 -22.75 25.65 -8.42
N GLY A 172 -22.33 24.62 -9.15
CA GLY A 172 -22.78 24.36 -10.52
C GLY A 172 -22.38 25.44 -11.53
N ILE A 173 -21.37 26.27 -11.19
CA ILE A 173 -20.80 27.28 -12.10
C ILE A 173 -19.95 26.61 -13.18
N ALA A 174 -19.27 25.53 -12.81
CA ALA A 174 -18.53 24.65 -13.71
C ALA A 174 -19.20 23.28 -13.68
N ASP A 175 -19.55 22.75 -14.85
CA ASP A 175 -20.00 21.37 -14.99
C ASP A 175 -18.81 20.39 -14.89
N MET A 176 -19.11 19.09 -14.86
CA MET A 176 -18.08 18.04 -14.75
C MET A 176 -16.96 18.18 -15.79
N PRO A 177 -17.24 18.34 -17.10
CA PRO A 177 -16.18 18.47 -18.11
C PRO A 177 -15.27 19.68 -17.88
N VAL A 178 -15.83 20.84 -17.50
CA VAL A 178 -15.04 22.03 -17.17
C VAL A 178 -14.20 21.79 -15.91
N THR A 179 -14.80 21.20 -14.87
CA THR A 179 -14.12 20.90 -13.61
C THR A 179 -12.91 19.97 -13.82
N SER A 180 -13.08 18.88 -14.56
CA SER A 180 -11.99 17.95 -14.87
C SER A 180 -10.89 18.57 -15.74
N ARG A 181 -11.27 19.47 -16.67
CA ARG A 181 -10.31 20.28 -17.43
C ARG A 181 -9.50 21.18 -16.52
N GLU A 182 -10.14 21.89 -15.58
CA GLU A 182 -9.43 22.80 -14.66
C GLU A 182 -8.45 22.04 -13.76
N PHE A 183 -8.81 20.86 -13.24
CA PHE A 183 -7.87 20.01 -12.49
C PHE A 183 -6.69 19.56 -13.34
N SER A 184 -6.95 19.21 -14.60
CA SER A 184 -5.91 18.82 -15.56
C SER A 184 -4.99 19.99 -15.91
N ASN A 185 -5.53 21.21 -16.04
CA ASN A 185 -4.74 22.42 -16.25
C ASN A 185 -3.87 22.75 -15.03
N LEU A 186 -4.40 22.58 -13.81
CA LEU A 186 -3.63 22.76 -12.57
C LEU A 186 -2.48 21.75 -12.49
N ALA A 187 -2.75 20.47 -12.72
CA ALA A 187 -1.73 19.42 -12.72
C ALA A 187 -0.65 19.68 -13.77
N GLU A 188 -1.04 20.05 -14.99
CA GLU A 188 -0.12 20.40 -16.07
C GLU A 188 0.78 21.58 -15.71
N ALA A 189 0.22 22.65 -15.14
CA ALA A 189 1.02 23.80 -14.67
C ALA A 189 2.02 23.42 -13.58
N CYS A 190 1.63 22.58 -12.62
CA CYS A 190 2.53 22.07 -11.60
C CYS A 190 3.64 21.19 -12.20
N VAL A 191 3.32 20.30 -13.14
CA VAL A 191 4.31 19.46 -13.84
C VAL A 191 5.29 20.33 -14.64
N GLN A 192 4.80 21.33 -15.37
CA GLN A 192 5.66 22.28 -16.10
C GLN A 192 6.61 23.02 -15.15
N LYS A 193 6.14 23.43 -13.97
CA LYS A 193 6.99 24.10 -12.99
C LYS A 193 8.03 23.17 -12.36
N CYS A 194 7.63 21.96 -11.98
CA CYS A 194 8.56 20.95 -11.49
C CYS A 194 9.60 20.56 -12.53
N TYR A 195 9.20 20.48 -13.81
CA TYR A 195 10.13 20.27 -14.93
C TYR A 195 11.13 21.41 -15.08
N ALA A 196 10.69 22.67 -15.05
CA ALA A 196 11.58 23.82 -15.14
C ALA A 196 12.63 23.82 -14.02
N MET A 197 12.21 23.56 -12.78
CA MET A 197 13.12 23.43 -11.62
C MET A 197 14.07 22.24 -11.74
N ALA A 198 13.58 21.09 -12.23
CA ALA A 198 14.41 19.90 -12.44
C ALA A 198 15.47 20.14 -13.53
N ARG A 199 15.11 20.84 -14.60
CA ARG A 199 16.00 21.20 -15.71
C ARG A 199 17.06 22.21 -15.28
N GLU A 200 16.71 23.23 -14.50
CA GLU A 200 17.65 24.19 -13.92
C GLU A 200 18.70 23.47 -13.06
N ARG A 201 18.26 22.62 -12.13
CA ARG A 201 19.14 21.80 -11.29
C ARG A 201 20.04 20.85 -12.09
N ALA A 202 19.52 20.27 -13.18
CA ALA A 202 20.32 19.42 -14.05
C ALA A 202 21.37 20.22 -14.81
N ALA A 203 21.07 21.45 -15.23
CA ALA A 203 22.01 22.34 -15.92
C ALA A 203 23.14 22.78 -14.98
N GLU A 204 22.83 23.09 -13.72
CA GLU A 204 23.83 23.39 -12.68
C GLU A 204 24.78 22.21 -12.43
N ARG A 205 24.25 20.98 -12.42
CA ARG A 205 25.01 19.77 -12.10
C ARG A 205 25.81 19.21 -13.27
N HIS A 206 25.26 19.27 -14.48
CA HIS A 206 25.82 18.58 -15.66
C HIS A 206 26.27 19.52 -16.79
N GLY A 207 26.09 20.83 -16.63
CA GLY A 207 26.39 21.83 -17.67
C GLY A 207 25.36 21.84 -18.80
N SER A 208 25.52 22.80 -19.72
CA SER A 208 24.75 22.93 -20.96
C SER A 208 25.59 22.54 -22.19
N PRO A 209 24.97 22.06 -23.29
CA PRO A 209 23.53 21.83 -23.47
C PRO A 209 23.02 20.58 -22.74
N LEU A 210 21.75 20.64 -22.33
CA LEU A 210 21.00 19.48 -21.83
C LEU A 210 20.22 18.83 -22.98
N PRO A 211 19.93 17.53 -22.92
CA PRO A 211 19.18 16.86 -23.98
C PRO A 211 17.76 17.41 -24.11
N ARG A 212 17.20 17.30 -25.32
CA ARG A 212 15.78 17.59 -25.54
C ARG A 212 14.98 16.56 -24.76
N PHE A 213 13.99 17.01 -24.00
CA PHE A 213 13.21 16.19 -23.08
C PHE A 213 11.75 16.59 -23.15
N ALA A 214 10.83 15.63 -23.21
CA ALA A 214 9.39 15.90 -23.15
C ALA A 214 8.70 14.99 -22.13
N VAL A 215 7.71 15.56 -21.44
CA VAL A 215 6.80 14.85 -20.54
C VAL A 215 5.50 14.58 -21.27
N ILE A 216 5.11 13.32 -21.34
CA ILE A 216 3.86 12.88 -21.95
C ILE A 216 2.93 12.40 -20.84
N ALA A 217 1.76 13.02 -20.76
CA ALA A 217 0.68 12.55 -19.92
C ALA A 217 -0.09 11.41 -20.59
N LEU A 218 -0.51 10.44 -19.78
CA LEU A 218 -1.42 9.36 -20.15
C LEU A 218 -2.65 9.40 -19.24
N GLY A 219 -3.52 8.38 -19.37
CA GLY A 219 -4.63 8.17 -18.46
C GLY A 219 -5.56 9.39 -18.34
N LYS A 220 -5.97 9.70 -17.11
CA LYS A 220 -6.92 10.80 -16.83
C LYS A 220 -6.32 12.18 -17.18
N LEU A 221 -5.03 12.42 -16.90
CA LEU A 221 -4.38 13.71 -17.22
C LEU A 221 -4.26 13.94 -18.72
N GLY A 222 -3.88 12.90 -19.46
CA GLY A 222 -3.78 12.94 -20.91
C GLY A 222 -5.13 13.23 -21.58
N GLY A 223 -6.21 12.66 -21.04
CA GLY A 223 -7.59 12.89 -21.49
C GLY A 223 -8.26 14.19 -21.03
N PHE A 224 -7.62 14.99 -20.17
CA PHE A 224 -8.26 16.12 -19.45
C PHE A 224 -9.45 15.69 -18.58
N GLU A 225 -9.30 14.59 -17.87
CA GLU A 225 -10.33 13.89 -17.11
C GLU A 225 -9.91 13.65 -15.64
N LEU A 226 -8.98 14.46 -15.13
CA LEU A 226 -8.61 14.42 -13.71
C LEU A 226 -9.81 14.77 -12.83
N ASN A 227 -9.81 14.19 -11.64
CA ASN A 227 -10.71 14.49 -10.54
C ASN A 227 -9.91 14.82 -9.26
N TYR A 228 -10.60 15.09 -8.16
CA TYR A 228 -10.02 15.55 -6.90
C TYR A 228 -8.81 14.73 -6.41
N SER A 229 -8.94 13.40 -6.41
CA SER A 229 -7.91 12.50 -5.86
C SER A 229 -7.24 11.63 -6.94
N SER A 230 -7.09 12.14 -8.17
CA SER A 230 -6.43 11.39 -9.25
C SER A 230 -4.91 11.29 -9.09
N ASP A 231 -4.36 10.13 -9.45
CA ASP A 231 -2.94 10.01 -9.78
C ASP A 231 -2.67 10.60 -11.18
N ILE A 232 -1.43 11.02 -11.44
CA ILE A 232 -1.01 11.48 -12.76
C ILE A 232 -0.11 10.45 -13.43
N ASP A 233 -0.56 9.93 -14.58
CA ASP A 233 0.19 8.95 -15.38
C ASP A 233 1.16 9.67 -16.33
N LEU A 234 2.46 9.44 -16.18
CA LEU A 234 3.49 10.10 -16.98
C LEU A 234 4.44 9.10 -17.67
N VAL A 235 4.91 9.45 -18.86
CA VAL A 235 6.08 8.84 -19.51
C VAL A 235 7.01 9.92 -20.04
N PHE A 236 8.30 9.62 -20.09
CA PHE A 236 9.34 10.57 -20.47
C PHE A 236 10.06 10.13 -21.72
N VAL A 237 10.29 11.07 -22.64
CA VAL A 237 11.04 10.86 -23.87
C VAL A 237 12.16 11.89 -23.98
N CYS A 238 13.32 11.47 -24.44
CA CYS A 238 14.44 12.36 -24.73
C CYS A 238 15.00 12.17 -26.15
N GLU A 239 15.75 13.16 -26.63
CA GLU A 239 16.60 13.08 -27.81
C GLU A 239 17.96 13.71 -27.51
N PRO A 240 19.06 13.16 -28.06
CA PRO A 240 20.39 13.73 -27.91
C PRO A 240 20.44 15.12 -28.56
N ASP A 241 21.15 16.06 -27.91
CA ASP A 241 21.44 17.39 -28.45
C ASP A 241 22.94 17.50 -28.82
N GLY A 242 23.42 16.55 -29.62
CA GLY A 242 24.82 16.47 -30.06
C GLY A 242 25.79 15.79 -29.07
N SER A 243 25.29 15.23 -27.97
CA SER A 243 26.03 14.43 -26.99
C SER A 243 25.91 12.92 -27.24
N ASP A 244 26.84 12.13 -26.67
CA ASP A 244 26.74 10.67 -26.57
C ASP A 244 25.38 10.23 -25.98
N GLU A 245 24.85 9.09 -26.44
CA GLU A 245 23.54 8.56 -26.03
C GLU A 245 23.51 8.22 -24.53
N ASP A 246 24.59 7.68 -23.98
CA ASP A 246 24.69 7.36 -22.55
C ASP A 246 24.66 8.63 -21.69
N LYS A 247 25.39 9.66 -22.11
CA LYS A 247 25.39 10.97 -21.43
C LYS A 247 24.02 11.65 -21.52
N THR A 248 23.37 11.55 -22.68
CA THR A 248 22.01 12.03 -22.93
C THR A 248 21.03 11.37 -21.96
N LEU A 249 21.04 10.05 -21.84
CA LEU A 249 20.17 9.30 -20.94
C LEU A 249 20.48 9.59 -19.47
N GLN A 250 21.75 9.74 -19.10
CA GLN A 250 22.13 10.12 -17.74
C GLN A 250 21.55 11.49 -17.34
N GLN A 251 21.74 12.51 -18.19
CA GLN A 251 21.20 13.85 -17.95
C GLN A 251 19.67 13.86 -17.94
N ALA A 252 19.03 13.11 -18.85
CA ALA A 252 17.58 13.01 -18.93
C ALA A 252 16.98 12.28 -17.70
N ASN A 253 17.60 11.22 -17.21
CA ASN A 253 17.19 10.53 -15.99
C ASN A 253 17.29 11.45 -14.77
N ALA A 254 18.35 12.25 -14.65
CA ALA A 254 18.46 13.23 -13.56
C ALA A 254 17.31 14.25 -13.56
N ILE A 255 16.87 14.71 -14.74
CA ILE A 255 15.70 15.58 -14.88
C ILE A 255 14.42 14.84 -14.43
N ALA A 256 14.22 13.62 -14.93
CA ALA A 256 13.03 12.82 -14.63
C ALA A 256 12.91 12.48 -13.14
N GLU A 257 13.99 12.01 -12.50
CA GLU A 257 14.03 11.68 -11.08
C GLU A 257 13.74 12.89 -10.21
N SER A 258 14.35 14.04 -10.52
CA SER A 258 14.11 15.30 -9.82
C SER A 258 12.66 15.79 -9.98
N LEU A 259 12.10 15.70 -11.20
CA LEU A 259 10.71 16.04 -11.47
C LEU A 259 9.75 15.16 -10.67
N VAL A 260 9.93 13.84 -10.70
CA VAL A 260 9.08 12.88 -9.97
C VAL A 260 9.21 13.09 -8.46
N ALA A 261 10.42 13.34 -7.96
CA ALA A 261 10.64 13.63 -6.55
C ALA A 261 9.93 14.92 -6.11
N ASN A 262 9.99 15.99 -6.90
CA ASN A 262 9.33 17.26 -6.58
C ASN A 262 7.80 17.12 -6.48
N LEU A 263 7.20 16.30 -7.36
CA LEU A 263 5.76 16.05 -7.39
C LEU A 263 5.30 15.13 -6.23
N SER A 264 6.00 14.02 -6.01
CA SER A 264 5.54 12.92 -5.15
C SER A 264 5.98 13.05 -3.69
N ARG A 265 7.01 13.84 -3.37
CA ARG A 265 7.54 13.96 -2.00
C ARG A 265 6.46 14.45 -1.03
N GLU A 266 6.34 13.79 0.11
CA GLU A 266 5.45 14.24 1.19
C GLU A 266 6.12 15.34 2.02
N MET A 267 5.40 16.45 2.24
CA MET A 267 5.83 17.62 3.00
C MET A 267 4.71 18.08 3.94
N GLN A 268 4.83 19.27 4.55
CA GLN A 268 3.88 19.75 5.56
C GLN A 268 2.45 19.83 5.02
N ASN A 269 2.28 20.37 3.81
CA ASN A 269 0.99 20.37 3.09
C ASN A 269 0.84 19.17 2.15
N GLY A 270 1.33 17.98 2.52
CA GLY A 270 1.17 16.74 1.76
C GLY A 270 2.07 16.66 0.53
N HIS A 271 1.62 15.97 -0.53
CA HIS A 271 2.29 15.89 -1.82
C HIS A 271 1.62 16.82 -2.85
N LEU A 272 2.32 17.15 -3.96
CA LEU A 272 1.68 17.89 -5.07
C LEU A 272 0.75 16.96 -5.83
N PHE A 273 1.29 15.87 -6.36
CA PHE A 273 0.53 14.82 -7.04
C PHE A 273 1.21 13.48 -6.82
N ARG A 274 0.42 12.42 -6.68
CA ARG A 274 0.92 11.05 -6.83
C ARG A 274 1.20 10.80 -8.30
N VAL A 275 2.41 10.35 -8.61
CA VAL A 275 2.84 10.07 -9.98
C VAL A 275 2.84 8.57 -10.23
N ASP A 276 2.13 8.13 -11.26
CA ASP A 276 2.18 6.76 -11.75
C ASP A 276 3.05 6.67 -13.02
N MET A 277 4.09 5.85 -12.95
CA MET A 277 5.03 5.62 -14.05
C MET A 277 4.86 4.22 -14.67
N ARG A 278 3.83 3.44 -14.30
CA ARG A 278 3.68 2.02 -14.68
C ARG A 278 3.26 1.81 -16.13
N LEU A 279 2.79 2.86 -16.82
CA LEU A 279 2.40 2.79 -18.24
C LEU A 279 3.58 3.00 -19.21
N ARG A 280 4.81 3.16 -18.71
CA ARG A 280 6.02 3.15 -19.55
C ARG A 280 6.35 1.71 -20.00
N PRO A 281 7.10 1.54 -21.11
CA PRO A 281 7.60 0.24 -21.56
C PRO A 281 8.19 -0.60 -20.42
N GLU A 282 7.86 -1.89 -20.38
CA GLU A 282 8.22 -2.84 -19.29
C GLU A 282 7.74 -2.43 -17.87
N GLY A 283 6.85 -1.45 -17.78
CA GLY A 283 6.25 -0.96 -16.55
C GLY A 283 7.27 -0.56 -15.50
N ARG A 284 7.12 -1.06 -14.26
CA ARG A 284 8.02 -0.70 -13.15
C ARG A 284 9.48 -1.10 -13.35
N PHE A 285 9.74 -2.07 -14.23
CA PHE A 285 11.08 -2.61 -14.49
C PHE A 285 11.77 -1.92 -15.68
N GLY A 286 11.04 -1.16 -16.48
CA GLY A 286 11.62 -0.44 -17.60
C GLY A 286 12.30 0.86 -17.21
N ALA A 287 13.15 1.34 -18.12
CA ALA A 287 13.85 2.61 -17.99
C ALA A 287 12.88 3.76 -17.72
N LEU A 288 13.27 4.67 -16.83
CA LEU A 288 12.45 5.84 -16.47
C LEU A 288 12.30 6.81 -17.65
N VAL A 289 13.37 6.96 -18.44
CA VAL A 289 13.42 7.77 -19.66
C VAL A 289 13.95 6.92 -20.81
N ARG A 290 13.38 7.11 -22.00
CA ARG A 290 13.83 6.45 -23.24
C ARG A 290 14.01 7.46 -24.36
N THR A 291 14.89 7.13 -25.31
CA THR A 291 15.01 7.90 -26.55
C THR A 291 13.79 7.67 -27.44
N LEU A 292 13.47 8.61 -28.34
CA LEU A 292 12.38 8.43 -29.29
C LEU A 292 12.57 7.17 -30.15
N ALA A 293 13.80 6.88 -30.58
CA ALA A 293 14.15 5.68 -31.32
C ALA A 293 13.92 4.40 -30.49
N SER A 294 14.28 4.42 -29.21
CA SER A 294 14.02 3.29 -28.29
C SER A 294 12.53 3.01 -28.13
N TYR A 295 11.69 4.05 -28.04
CA TYR A 295 10.24 3.87 -28.03
C TYR A 295 9.71 3.29 -29.35
N ALA A 296 10.20 3.76 -30.49
CA ALA A 296 9.77 3.26 -31.80
C ALA A 296 10.05 1.75 -31.92
N SER A 297 11.27 1.34 -31.61
CA SER A 297 11.65 -0.07 -31.57
C SER A 297 10.77 -0.88 -30.61
N TYR A 298 10.44 -0.32 -29.43
CA TYR A 298 9.58 -1.01 -28.48
C TYR A 298 8.16 -1.23 -28.97
N TYR A 299 7.54 -0.20 -29.51
CA TYR A 299 6.17 -0.27 -29.99
C TYR A 299 6.00 -1.09 -31.27
N GLU A 300 7.07 -1.23 -32.04
CA GLU A 300 7.15 -2.12 -33.20
C GLU A 300 7.26 -3.58 -32.78
N ASN A 301 8.16 -3.90 -31.85
CA ASN A 301 8.57 -5.29 -31.60
C ASN A 301 7.94 -5.94 -30.36
N TRP A 302 7.63 -5.18 -29.31
CA TRP A 302 7.28 -5.75 -28.00
C TRP A 302 6.00 -5.21 -27.36
N ALA A 303 5.47 -4.06 -27.80
CA ALA A 303 4.32 -3.45 -27.13
C ALA A 303 3.02 -4.27 -27.28
N GLU A 304 2.44 -4.55 -26.12
CA GLU A 304 1.17 -5.25 -25.97
C GLU A 304 -0.02 -4.39 -26.41
N VAL A 305 -1.14 -5.04 -26.72
CA VAL A 305 -2.34 -4.34 -27.23
C VAL A 305 -2.90 -3.34 -26.22
N TRP A 306 -2.83 -3.65 -24.92
CA TRP A 306 -3.27 -2.75 -23.86
C TRP A 306 -2.37 -1.50 -23.73
N GLU A 307 -1.07 -1.61 -24.03
CA GLU A 307 -0.14 -0.47 -24.05
C GLU A 307 -0.49 0.48 -25.20
N ARG A 308 -0.80 -0.09 -26.37
CA ARG A 308 -1.30 0.66 -27.53
C ARG A 308 -2.62 1.36 -27.22
N GLN A 309 -3.53 0.69 -26.50
CA GLN A 309 -4.80 1.28 -26.06
C GLN A 309 -4.59 2.44 -25.07
N ALA A 310 -3.65 2.30 -24.11
CA ALA A 310 -3.33 3.37 -23.16
C ALA A 310 -2.83 4.65 -23.86
N MET A 311 -2.10 4.48 -24.96
CA MET A 311 -1.57 5.57 -25.78
C MET A 311 -2.63 6.39 -26.52
N LEU A 312 -3.89 5.94 -26.58
CA LEU A 312 -5.01 6.77 -27.08
C LEU A 312 -5.15 8.08 -26.30
N LYS A 313 -4.75 8.08 -25.02
CA LYS A 313 -4.78 9.26 -24.15
C LYS A 313 -3.45 10.02 -24.09
N ALA A 314 -2.45 9.69 -24.92
CA ALA A 314 -1.15 10.35 -24.89
C ALA A 314 -1.22 11.83 -25.27
N ARG A 315 -0.59 12.68 -24.44
CA ARG A 315 -0.53 14.13 -24.67
C ARG A 315 0.74 14.75 -24.09
N PRO A 316 1.56 15.48 -24.88
CA PRO A 316 2.67 16.27 -24.36
C PRO A 316 2.17 17.38 -23.44
N ILE A 317 2.78 17.52 -22.26
CA ILE A 317 2.37 18.52 -21.24
C ILE A 317 3.50 19.41 -20.74
N ALA A 318 4.77 19.00 -20.90
CA ALA A 318 5.93 19.79 -20.53
C ALA A 318 7.16 19.41 -21.37
N GLY A 319 8.16 20.29 -21.40
CA GLY A 319 9.40 20.07 -22.15
C GLY A 319 9.33 20.51 -23.61
N ASP A 320 10.14 19.87 -24.45
CA ASP A 320 10.27 20.21 -25.87
C ASP A 320 9.02 19.79 -26.65
N ALA A 321 8.29 20.79 -27.14
CA ALA A 321 7.03 20.57 -27.85
C ALA A 321 7.21 19.80 -29.17
N ARG A 322 8.33 19.99 -29.88
CA ARG A 322 8.60 19.29 -31.15
C ARG A 322 8.86 17.81 -30.91
N LEU A 323 9.60 17.48 -29.85
CA LEU A 323 9.86 16.10 -29.43
C LEU A 323 8.57 15.42 -28.97
N GLY A 324 7.75 16.12 -28.19
CA GLY A 324 6.43 15.60 -27.80
C GLY A 324 5.54 15.29 -29.02
N GLN A 325 5.53 16.16 -30.04
CA GLN A 325 4.80 15.90 -31.28
C GLN A 325 5.41 14.75 -32.09
N ALA A 326 6.74 14.63 -32.13
CA ALA A 326 7.41 13.51 -32.77
C ALA A 326 7.07 12.17 -32.09
N PHE A 327 7.00 12.15 -30.75
CA PHE A 327 6.53 11.00 -29.98
C PHE A 327 5.09 10.61 -30.34
N LEU A 328 4.16 11.58 -30.38
CA LEU A 328 2.77 11.31 -30.79
C LEU A 328 2.67 10.78 -32.21
N ALA A 329 3.43 11.34 -33.15
CA ALA A 329 3.45 10.90 -34.54
C ALA A 329 3.97 9.47 -34.68
N MET A 330 5.00 9.11 -33.91
CA MET A 330 5.55 7.76 -33.84
C MET A 330 4.55 6.77 -33.24
N ILE A 331 3.85 7.12 -32.17
CA ILE A 331 2.88 6.25 -31.49
C ILE A 331 1.57 6.09 -32.27
N ALA A 332 1.15 7.10 -33.03
CA ALA A 332 -0.13 7.12 -33.75
C ALA A 332 -0.43 5.84 -34.57
N PRO A 333 0.47 5.28 -35.40
CA PRO A 333 0.20 4.03 -36.13
C PRO A 333 0.00 2.81 -35.23
N HIS A 334 0.53 2.82 -34.00
CA HIS A 334 0.38 1.72 -33.05
C HIS A 334 -0.92 1.84 -32.24
N ALA A 335 -1.28 3.05 -31.81
CA ALA A 335 -2.53 3.33 -31.11
C ALA A 335 -3.76 3.26 -32.03
N TYR A 336 -3.58 3.61 -33.31
CA TYR A 336 -4.63 3.58 -34.34
C TYR A 336 -4.20 2.64 -35.48
N PRO A 337 -4.23 1.31 -35.28
CA PRO A 337 -3.75 0.34 -36.24
C PRO A 337 -4.53 0.40 -37.56
N ARG A 338 -3.86 0.25 -38.70
CA ARG A 338 -4.52 0.24 -40.03
C ARG A 338 -5.59 -0.84 -40.17
N ARG A 339 -5.39 -1.96 -39.50
CA ARG A 339 -6.35 -3.07 -39.44
C ARG A 339 -6.45 -3.54 -38.01
N MET A 340 -7.66 -3.58 -37.48
CA MET A 340 -7.95 -4.24 -36.23
C MET A 340 -8.01 -5.75 -36.47
N THR A 341 -7.05 -6.51 -35.94
CA THR A 341 -7.02 -7.96 -36.07
C THR A 341 -7.88 -8.61 -35.00
N GLN A 342 -8.35 -9.83 -35.24
CA GLN A 342 -9.14 -10.57 -34.26
C GLN A 342 -8.37 -10.79 -32.95
N ALA A 343 -7.08 -11.13 -33.02
CA ALA A 343 -6.22 -11.27 -31.85
C ALA A 343 -6.14 -9.97 -31.01
N MET A 344 -6.11 -8.80 -31.64
CA MET A 344 -6.12 -7.51 -30.91
C MET A 344 -7.46 -7.26 -30.22
N LEU A 345 -8.58 -7.56 -30.90
CA LEU A 345 -9.92 -7.48 -30.31
C LEU A 345 -10.05 -8.40 -29.10
N ASP A 346 -9.60 -9.65 -29.23
CA ASP A 346 -9.68 -10.65 -28.18
C ASP A 346 -8.80 -10.26 -27.00
N ALA A 347 -7.60 -9.72 -27.23
CA ALA A 347 -6.74 -9.20 -26.16
C ALA A 347 -7.38 -8.03 -25.39
N ILE A 348 -8.01 -7.08 -26.09
CA ILE A 348 -8.73 -5.96 -25.46
C ILE A 348 -9.92 -6.46 -24.63
N ARG A 349 -10.69 -7.40 -25.19
CA ARG A 349 -11.84 -8.04 -24.54
C ARG A 349 -11.42 -8.84 -23.32
N GLU A 350 -10.37 -9.64 -23.42
CA GLU A 350 -9.89 -10.44 -22.30
C GLU A 350 -9.36 -9.56 -21.16
N ASN A 351 -8.66 -8.47 -21.49
CA ASN A 351 -8.29 -7.48 -20.49
C ASN A 351 -9.52 -6.89 -19.78
N LYS A 352 -10.61 -6.62 -20.51
CA LYS A 352 -11.88 -6.18 -19.92
C LYS A 352 -12.53 -7.26 -19.04
N ARG A 353 -12.54 -8.53 -19.46
CA ARG A 353 -13.05 -9.66 -18.65
C ARG A 353 -12.27 -9.78 -17.34
N ARG A 354 -10.95 -9.68 -17.38
CA ARG A 354 -10.08 -9.72 -16.19
C ARG A 354 -10.41 -8.61 -15.20
N ILE A 355 -10.64 -7.38 -15.70
CA ILE A 355 -11.05 -6.24 -14.86
C ILE A 355 -12.43 -6.51 -14.21
N GLU A 356 -13.41 -7.05 -14.95
CA GLU A 356 -14.73 -7.38 -14.39
C GLU A 356 -14.70 -8.56 -13.39
N ARG A 357 -13.97 -9.64 -13.70
CA ARG A 357 -13.86 -10.84 -12.85
C ARG A 357 -13.21 -10.52 -11.51
N GLY A 358 -12.21 -9.65 -11.48
CA GLY A 358 -11.60 -9.16 -10.24
C GLY A 358 -12.58 -8.45 -9.28
N ARG A 359 -13.80 -8.12 -9.73
CA ARG A 359 -14.80 -7.40 -8.93
C ARG A 359 -16.05 -8.21 -8.55
N ARG A 360 -16.46 -9.22 -9.33
CA ARG A 360 -17.69 -10.02 -9.12
C ARG A 360 -17.76 -10.84 -7.82
N SER A 361 -16.72 -10.82 -6.98
CA SER A 361 -16.66 -11.58 -5.72
C SER A 361 -17.05 -10.77 -4.46
N ALA A 362 -17.73 -9.62 -4.58
CA ALA A 362 -18.02 -8.76 -3.42
C ALA A 362 -19.51 -8.64 -3.10
N SER A 363 -19.93 -9.13 -1.92
CA SER A 363 -21.19 -8.78 -1.24
C SER A 363 -21.17 -7.35 -0.66
N GLY A 364 -20.56 -6.39 -1.38
CA GLY A 364 -20.32 -5.03 -0.92
C GLY A 364 -20.97 -3.95 -1.80
N PRO A 365 -20.84 -2.66 -1.41
CA PRO A 365 -21.43 -1.55 -2.15
C PRO A 365 -20.91 -1.45 -3.59
N SER A 366 -21.77 -1.02 -4.52
CA SER A 366 -21.44 -0.89 -5.93
C SER A 366 -20.30 0.10 -6.18
N ASP A 367 -19.51 -0.16 -7.21
CA ASP A 367 -18.39 0.67 -7.67
C ASP A 367 -18.78 1.41 -8.95
N VAL A 368 -18.75 2.75 -8.93
CA VAL A 368 -19.24 3.57 -10.05
C VAL A 368 -18.38 3.47 -11.31
N LYS A 369 -17.15 2.97 -11.16
CA LYS A 369 -16.17 2.90 -12.24
C LYS A 369 -16.05 1.50 -12.80
N LEU A 370 -15.93 0.48 -11.95
CA LEU A 370 -15.54 -0.87 -12.34
C LEU A 370 -16.72 -1.83 -12.55
N ASP A 371 -17.86 -1.59 -11.90
CA ASP A 371 -19.03 -2.47 -12.04
C ASP A 371 -19.64 -2.39 -13.45
N PRO A 372 -20.41 -3.40 -13.89
CA PRO A 372 -21.09 -3.38 -15.18
C PRO A 372 -21.92 -2.11 -15.39
N GLY A 373 -21.76 -1.46 -16.54
CA GLY A 373 -22.38 -0.17 -16.82
C GLY A 373 -21.66 1.05 -16.22
N GLY A 374 -20.55 0.84 -15.51
CA GLY A 374 -19.73 1.90 -14.92
C GLY A 374 -18.85 2.64 -15.94
N ILE A 375 -18.05 3.59 -15.45
CA ILE A 375 -17.18 4.46 -16.27
C ILE A 375 -16.26 3.63 -17.20
N ARG A 376 -15.75 2.48 -16.73
CA ARG A 376 -14.81 1.66 -17.52
C ARG A 376 -15.47 0.97 -18.71
N ASP A 377 -16.76 0.65 -18.66
CA ASP A 377 -17.50 0.15 -19.84
C ASP A 377 -17.56 1.23 -20.94
N ILE A 378 -17.78 2.49 -20.55
CA ILE A 378 -17.78 3.62 -21.49
C ILE A 378 -16.40 3.78 -22.11
N GLU A 379 -15.34 3.85 -21.30
CA GLU A 379 -13.98 4.07 -21.79
C GLU A 379 -13.50 2.95 -22.72
N PHE A 380 -13.72 1.68 -22.36
CA PHE A 380 -13.34 0.56 -23.22
C PHE A 380 -14.11 0.55 -24.55
N THR A 381 -15.42 0.85 -24.52
CA THR A 381 -16.23 0.95 -25.75
C THR A 381 -15.72 2.04 -26.67
N VAL A 382 -15.48 3.24 -26.12
CA VAL A 382 -15.02 4.39 -26.89
C VAL A 382 -13.62 4.16 -27.44
N GLN A 383 -12.70 3.66 -26.61
CA GLN A 383 -11.32 3.37 -27.01
C GLN A 383 -11.26 2.31 -28.10
N LEU A 384 -12.05 1.23 -27.99
CA LEU A 384 -12.09 0.20 -29.02
C LEU A 384 -12.53 0.79 -30.37
N LEU A 385 -13.62 1.56 -30.38
CA LEU A 385 -14.12 2.20 -31.60
C LEU A 385 -13.12 3.22 -32.17
N GLN A 386 -12.38 3.93 -31.31
CA GLN A 386 -11.28 4.79 -31.74
C GLN A 386 -10.14 4.01 -32.40
N MET A 387 -9.75 2.85 -31.87
CA MET A 387 -8.72 2.01 -32.48
C MET A 387 -9.19 1.43 -33.82
N GLU A 388 -10.45 1.03 -33.94
CA GLU A 388 -11.03 0.51 -35.19
C GLU A 388 -11.13 1.57 -36.29
N ARG A 389 -11.48 2.81 -35.93
CA ARG A 389 -11.78 3.88 -36.91
C ARG A 389 -10.66 4.88 -37.09
N GLY A 390 -9.80 5.06 -36.10
CA GLY A 390 -8.83 6.14 -36.07
C GLY A 390 -7.85 6.10 -37.23
N ALA A 391 -7.49 4.92 -37.75
CA ALA A 391 -6.62 4.83 -38.92
C ALA A 391 -7.25 5.47 -40.17
N ALA A 392 -8.54 5.19 -40.43
CA ALA A 392 -9.28 5.67 -41.60
C ALA A 392 -9.88 7.08 -41.40
N ASP A 393 -10.21 7.44 -40.16
CA ASP A 393 -10.80 8.73 -39.81
C ASP A 393 -10.01 9.40 -38.68
N PRO A 394 -9.06 10.30 -39.02
CA PRO A 394 -8.30 11.05 -38.03
C PRO A 394 -9.16 11.91 -37.10
N LEU A 395 -10.42 12.22 -37.46
CA LEU A 395 -11.33 13.00 -36.61
C LEU A 395 -11.48 12.33 -35.25
N VAL A 396 -11.63 11.00 -35.20
CA VAL A 396 -11.88 10.29 -33.93
C VAL A 396 -10.64 10.19 -33.03
N ARG A 397 -9.46 10.63 -33.49
CA ARG A 397 -8.23 10.65 -32.69
C ARG A 397 -8.25 11.82 -31.71
N THR A 398 -8.80 11.60 -30.54
CA THR A 398 -8.77 12.55 -29.42
C THR A 398 -8.60 11.82 -28.10
N PRO A 399 -7.78 12.33 -27.18
CA PRO A 399 -7.56 11.67 -25.90
C PRO A 399 -8.75 11.81 -24.93
N ASN A 400 -9.62 12.81 -25.14
CA ASN A 400 -10.76 13.07 -24.26
C ASN A 400 -11.97 12.21 -24.65
N THR A 401 -12.53 11.47 -23.70
CA THR A 401 -13.60 10.48 -23.88
C THR A 401 -14.89 11.11 -24.39
N LEU A 402 -15.32 12.25 -23.84
CA LEU A 402 -16.54 12.95 -24.29
C LEU A 402 -16.39 13.49 -25.71
N GLN A 403 -15.23 14.07 -26.03
CA GLN A 403 -14.93 14.46 -27.41
C GLN A 403 -14.89 13.25 -28.34
N ALA A 404 -14.32 12.12 -27.90
CA ALA A 404 -14.28 10.90 -28.68
C ALA A 404 -15.69 10.37 -28.98
N ILE A 405 -16.61 10.34 -28.00
CA ILE A 405 -18.02 9.97 -28.22
C ILE A 405 -18.66 10.88 -29.27
N ALA A 406 -18.48 12.20 -29.14
CA ALA A 406 -19.04 13.17 -30.08
C ALA A 406 -18.49 12.99 -31.51
N ARG A 407 -17.20 12.71 -31.65
CA ARG A 407 -16.54 12.51 -32.94
C ARG A 407 -16.84 11.13 -33.55
N LEU A 408 -16.96 10.08 -32.74
CA LEU A 408 -17.44 8.77 -33.17
C LEU A 408 -18.88 8.81 -33.69
N ARG A 409 -19.72 9.68 -33.12
CA ARG A 409 -21.06 9.97 -33.67
C ARG A 409 -20.97 10.66 -35.03
N GLN A 410 -20.10 11.67 -35.17
CA GLN A 410 -19.89 12.37 -36.45
C GLN A 410 -19.35 11.43 -37.54
N ALA A 411 -18.49 10.49 -37.17
CA ALA A 411 -17.95 9.44 -38.04
C ALA A 411 -18.93 8.27 -38.27
N HIS A 412 -20.19 8.37 -37.80
CA HIS A 412 -21.20 7.32 -37.88
C HIS A 412 -20.82 5.96 -37.24
N ALA A 413 -19.79 5.93 -36.39
CA ALA A 413 -19.39 4.76 -35.61
C ALA A 413 -20.31 4.53 -34.40
N LEU A 414 -20.94 5.60 -33.89
CA LEU A 414 -21.98 5.54 -32.86
C LEU A 414 -23.29 6.15 -33.40
N SER A 415 -24.43 5.56 -32.99
CA SER A 415 -25.73 6.16 -33.26
C SER A 415 -25.93 7.42 -32.41
N ALA A 416 -26.84 8.30 -32.81
CA ALA A 416 -27.16 9.49 -32.02
C ALA A 416 -27.73 9.15 -30.63
N ALA A 417 -28.46 8.04 -30.51
CA ALA A 417 -28.98 7.55 -29.23
C ALA A 417 -27.85 7.01 -28.33
N ASP A 418 -27.01 6.12 -28.85
CA ASP A 418 -25.89 5.54 -28.09
C ASP A 418 -24.93 6.65 -27.61
N ALA A 419 -24.60 7.61 -28.48
CA ALA A 419 -23.73 8.72 -28.12
C ALA A 419 -24.30 9.61 -27.01
N ARG A 420 -25.61 9.87 -27.02
CA ARG A 420 -26.27 10.60 -25.91
C ARG A 420 -26.23 9.79 -24.63
N HIS A 421 -26.63 8.52 -24.65
CA HIS A 421 -26.63 7.66 -23.47
C HIS A 421 -25.23 7.58 -22.81
N LEU A 422 -24.18 7.38 -23.60
CA LEU A 422 -22.81 7.34 -23.10
C LEU A 422 -22.34 8.71 -22.57
N THR A 423 -22.72 9.81 -23.22
CA THR A 423 -22.37 11.16 -22.77
C THR A 423 -23.02 11.47 -21.41
N ASP A 424 -24.34 11.31 -21.33
CA ASP A 424 -25.12 11.63 -20.13
C ASP A 424 -24.68 10.75 -18.95
N ALA A 425 -24.46 9.45 -19.19
CA ALA A 425 -23.97 8.54 -18.16
C ALA A 425 -22.53 8.85 -17.73
N TYR A 426 -21.63 9.20 -18.67
CA TYR A 426 -20.26 9.55 -18.31
C TYR A 426 -20.20 10.80 -17.44
N VAL A 427 -21.00 11.82 -17.75
CA VAL A 427 -21.14 13.03 -16.94
C VAL A 427 -21.66 12.67 -15.55
N PHE A 428 -22.80 11.99 -15.47
CA PHE A 428 -23.41 11.61 -14.20
C PHE A 428 -22.49 10.76 -13.32
N LEU A 429 -21.91 9.68 -13.85
CA LEU A 429 -21.04 8.78 -13.09
C LEU A 429 -19.76 9.48 -12.59
N ARG A 430 -19.23 10.44 -13.36
CA ARG A 430 -18.10 11.26 -12.94
C ARG A 430 -18.48 12.28 -11.87
N ASP A 431 -19.68 12.85 -11.92
CA ASP A 431 -20.18 13.69 -10.82
C ASP A 431 -20.33 12.89 -9.53
N VAL A 432 -20.82 11.64 -9.60
CA VAL A 432 -20.83 10.73 -8.44
C VAL A 432 -19.42 10.47 -7.93
N GLU A 433 -18.48 10.12 -8.80
CA GLU A 433 -17.05 9.94 -8.46
C GLU A 433 -16.49 11.21 -7.77
N HIS A 434 -16.78 12.39 -8.31
CA HIS A 434 -16.35 13.67 -7.74
C HIS A 434 -16.90 13.89 -6.33
N ARG A 435 -18.21 13.69 -6.11
CA ARG A 435 -18.83 13.90 -4.79
C ARG A 435 -18.39 12.88 -3.74
N LEU A 436 -18.07 11.65 -4.15
CA LEU A 436 -17.50 10.63 -3.26
C LEU A 436 -16.10 11.03 -2.79
N GLN A 437 -15.23 11.48 -3.70
CA GLN A 437 -13.84 11.82 -3.39
C GLN A 437 -13.69 13.14 -2.65
N LEU A 438 -14.49 14.16 -3.04
CA LEU A 438 -14.43 15.52 -2.51
C LEU A 438 -14.67 15.61 -0.99
N LEU A 439 -15.39 14.66 -0.39
CA LEU A 439 -15.73 14.74 1.03
C LEU A 439 -14.48 14.83 1.93
N TYR A 440 -13.49 13.97 1.67
CA TYR A 440 -12.26 13.83 2.47
C TYR A 440 -10.97 13.86 1.62
N ASP A 441 -11.05 14.15 0.33
CA ASP A 441 -9.93 14.03 -0.64
C ASP A 441 -9.35 12.60 -0.72
N HIS A 442 -10.23 11.59 -0.73
CA HIS A 442 -9.84 10.17 -0.77
C HIS A 442 -10.09 9.55 -2.14
N GLN A 443 -9.23 8.62 -2.56
CA GLN A 443 -9.47 7.75 -3.72
C GLN A 443 -10.52 6.68 -3.40
N THR A 444 -11.79 7.08 -3.47
CA THR A 444 -12.92 6.16 -3.37
C THR A 444 -13.82 6.26 -4.59
N GLU A 445 -14.27 5.11 -5.06
CA GLU A 445 -15.15 4.94 -6.23
C GLU A 445 -16.37 4.07 -5.84
N ARG A 446 -16.47 3.68 -4.57
CA ARG A 446 -17.57 2.87 -4.04
C ARG A 446 -18.69 3.73 -3.49
N LEU A 447 -19.92 3.33 -3.77
CA LEU A 447 -21.11 3.91 -3.17
C LEU A 447 -21.13 3.67 -1.65
N PRO A 448 -21.81 4.53 -0.88
CA PRO A 448 -21.95 4.32 0.55
C PRO A 448 -22.70 3.02 0.88
N ALA A 449 -22.40 2.42 2.03
CA ALA A 449 -23.04 1.17 2.46
C ALA A 449 -24.38 1.40 3.16
N THR A 450 -24.60 2.60 3.70
CA THR A 450 -25.79 2.95 4.48
C THR A 450 -26.75 3.83 3.69
N GLU A 451 -28.05 3.67 3.96
CA GLU A 451 -29.10 4.50 3.36
C GLU A 451 -28.87 5.99 3.69
N ARG A 452 -28.47 6.30 4.93
CA ARG A 452 -28.20 7.67 5.36
C ARG A 452 -27.07 8.34 4.59
N GLU A 453 -25.95 7.65 4.38
CA GLU A 453 -24.84 8.21 3.61
C GLU A 453 -25.19 8.33 2.12
N THR A 454 -26.06 7.46 1.63
CA THR A 454 -26.61 7.52 0.27
C THR A 454 -27.52 8.75 0.12
N GLU A 455 -28.35 9.05 1.11
CA GLU A 455 -29.15 10.26 1.20
C GLU A 455 -28.26 11.52 1.18
N LEU A 456 -27.19 11.53 1.98
CA LEU A 456 -26.22 12.63 1.97
C LEU A 456 -25.48 12.76 0.63
N LEU A 457 -25.20 11.65 -0.06
CA LEU A 457 -24.65 11.68 -1.42
C LEU A 457 -25.65 12.27 -2.42
N ALA A 458 -26.91 11.84 -2.38
CA ALA A 458 -27.97 12.37 -3.24
C ALA A 458 -28.11 13.89 -3.08
N ARG A 459 -28.18 14.39 -1.84
CA ARG A 459 -28.25 15.83 -1.56
C ARG A 459 -27.01 16.59 -2.06
N ARG A 460 -25.80 16.02 -1.97
CA ARG A 460 -24.56 16.62 -2.53
C ARG A 460 -24.54 16.67 -4.05
N LEU A 461 -25.29 15.78 -4.70
CA LEU A 461 -25.52 15.79 -6.15
C LEU A 461 -26.64 16.75 -6.56
N GLY A 462 -27.32 17.37 -5.59
CA GLY A 462 -28.49 18.23 -5.84
C GLY A 462 -29.77 17.44 -6.16
N LEU A 463 -29.81 16.15 -5.82
CA LEU A 463 -30.98 15.30 -5.97
C LEU A 463 -31.87 15.38 -4.72
N ALA A 464 -33.15 15.04 -4.88
CA ALA A 464 -34.15 15.17 -3.82
C ALA A 464 -33.91 14.19 -2.67
N ASP A 465 -33.63 12.92 -3.00
CA ASP A 465 -33.47 11.84 -2.03
C ASP A 465 -32.62 10.66 -2.58
N ALA A 466 -32.27 9.72 -1.69
CA ALA A 466 -31.54 8.50 -2.03
C ALA A 466 -32.26 7.64 -3.09
N SER A 467 -33.60 7.64 -3.10
CA SER A 467 -34.38 6.84 -4.05
C SER A 467 -34.26 7.38 -5.46
N GLU A 468 -34.29 8.70 -5.64
CA GLU A 468 -34.03 9.36 -6.92
C GLU A 468 -32.62 9.06 -7.42
N PHE A 469 -31.63 9.17 -6.55
CA PHE A 469 -30.25 8.81 -6.88
C PHE A 469 -30.12 7.37 -7.38
N LEU A 470 -30.64 6.39 -6.64
CA LEU A 470 -30.54 4.97 -7.01
C LEU A 470 -31.25 4.66 -8.33
N ARG A 471 -32.41 5.28 -8.60
CA ARG A 471 -33.12 5.14 -9.89
C ARG A 471 -32.30 5.70 -11.06
N LEU A 472 -31.75 6.90 -10.91
CA LEU A 472 -30.91 7.53 -11.95
C LEU A 472 -29.63 6.71 -12.17
N PHE A 473 -28.99 6.27 -11.10
CA PHE A 473 -27.80 5.42 -11.16
C PHE A 473 -28.06 4.13 -11.93
N ALA A 474 -29.10 3.38 -11.58
CA ALA A 474 -29.50 2.16 -12.29
C ALA A 474 -29.83 2.44 -13.77
N THR A 475 -30.58 3.50 -14.05
CA THR A 475 -30.93 3.88 -15.44
C THR A 475 -29.70 4.16 -16.30
N HIS A 476 -28.72 4.88 -15.76
CA HIS A 476 -27.49 5.18 -16.48
C HIS A 476 -26.63 3.93 -16.68
N THR A 477 -26.43 3.11 -15.64
CA THR A 477 -25.60 1.90 -15.75
C THR A 477 -26.21 0.85 -16.68
N GLU A 478 -27.53 0.65 -16.65
CA GLU A 478 -28.24 -0.24 -17.58
C GLU A 478 -28.07 0.19 -19.04
N ARG A 479 -28.24 1.49 -19.33
CA ARG A 479 -28.06 2.04 -20.68
C ARG A 479 -26.63 1.92 -21.18
N VAL A 480 -25.64 2.19 -20.32
CA VAL A 480 -24.23 1.99 -20.65
C VAL A 480 -23.97 0.52 -20.93
N ARG A 481 -24.49 -0.38 -20.09
CA ARG A 481 -24.27 -1.81 -20.24
C ARG A 481 -24.87 -2.34 -21.53
N ASP A 482 -26.08 -1.92 -21.91
CA ASP A 482 -26.68 -2.27 -23.20
C ASP A 482 -25.78 -1.84 -24.37
N VAL A 483 -25.34 -0.58 -24.39
CA VAL A 483 -24.47 -0.06 -25.46
C VAL A 483 -23.13 -0.82 -25.48
N HIS A 484 -22.54 -1.07 -24.31
CA HIS A 484 -21.27 -1.80 -24.18
C HIS A 484 -21.41 -3.24 -24.72
N LEU A 485 -22.46 -3.96 -24.35
CA LEU A 485 -22.71 -5.31 -24.87
C LEU A 485 -22.89 -5.31 -26.39
N ARG A 486 -23.70 -4.39 -26.93
CA ARG A 486 -23.95 -4.31 -28.39
C ARG A 486 -22.75 -3.86 -29.21
N ARG A 487 -21.87 -3.00 -28.66
CA ARG A 487 -20.78 -2.36 -29.42
C ARG A 487 -19.41 -2.95 -29.15
N PHE A 488 -19.13 -3.31 -27.90
CA PHE A 488 -17.82 -3.84 -27.50
C PHE A 488 -17.79 -5.38 -27.57
N TRP A 489 -18.88 -6.04 -27.17
CA TRP A 489 -18.97 -7.51 -27.10
C TRP A 489 -19.58 -8.19 -28.33
N ARG A 490 -19.96 -7.44 -29.36
CA ARG A 490 -20.59 -8.01 -30.55
C ARG A 490 -19.68 -9.07 -31.21
N GLU A 491 -20.16 -10.31 -31.26
CA GLU A 491 -19.63 -11.33 -32.15
C GLU A 491 -20.21 -11.11 -33.56
N ALA A 492 -19.41 -11.39 -34.59
CA ALA A 492 -19.94 -11.51 -35.93
C ALA A 492 -20.79 -12.78 -35.98
N SER A 493 -22.11 -12.68 -35.82
CA SER A 493 -23.01 -13.84 -36.02
C SER A 493 -23.11 -14.18 -37.51
N PRO A 494 -22.91 -15.45 -37.88
CA PRO A 494 -23.61 -16.08 -38.99
C PRO A 494 -24.94 -16.66 -38.48
N ASP A 495 -26.05 -16.26 -39.11
CA ASP A 495 -27.41 -16.82 -39.14
C ASP A 495 -27.89 -17.92 -38.16
N GLY A 496 -29.07 -17.69 -37.53
CA GLY A 496 -30.06 -18.74 -37.20
C GLY A 496 -30.67 -18.73 -35.77
N PRO A 497 -32.01 -18.73 -35.58
CA PRO A 497 -32.68 -18.71 -34.28
C PRO A 497 -33.21 -20.08 -33.81
N ALA A 498 -33.13 -20.40 -32.52
CA ALA A 498 -33.91 -21.45 -31.83
C ALA A 498 -33.92 -21.16 -30.31
N SER A 499 -34.99 -20.61 -29.74
CA SER A 499 -36.17 -21.28 -29.15
C SER A 499 -36.04 -21.64 -27.66
N ALA A 500 -36.74 -20.83 -26.84
CA ALA A 500 -37.62 -21.18 -25.72
C ALA A 500 -37.19 -22.12 -24.55
N GLN A 501 -37.11 -21.49 -23.37
CA GLN A 501 -37.77 -21.81 -22.08
C GLN A 501 -37.16 -22.80 -21.05
N PRO A 502 -37.46 -22.58 -19.75
CA PRO A 502 -36.74 -23.12 -18.60
C PRO A 502 -37.44 -24.34 -17.97
N ALA A 503 -36.69 -25.16 -17.23
CA ALA A 503 -37.26 -26.11 -16.28
C ALA A 503 -36.39 -26.25 -15.04
N ALA A 504 -37.03 -26.10 -13.89
CA ALA A 504 -36.53 -26.51 -12.59
C ALA A 504 -36.36 -28.04 -12.54
N GLY A 505 -35.34 -28.50 -11.83
CA GLY A 505 -35.13 -29.91 -11.52
C GLY A 505 -34.29 -30.04 -10.26
N ASP A 506 -34.96 -30.39 -9.16
CA ASP A 506 -34.37 -30.93 -7.94
C ASP A 506 -33.43 -32.10 -8.27
N GLY A 507 -32.30 -32.18 -7.56
CA GLY A 507 -31.43 -33.35 -7.62
C GLY A 507 -30.04 -33.09 -7.07
N ALA A 508 -29.94 -32.93 -5.74
CA ALA A 508 -28.66 -33.16 -5.08
C ALA A 508 -28.35 -34.66 -5.06
N PRO A 509 -27.12 -35.09 -5.40
CA PRO A 509 -26.58 -36.34 -4.90
C PRO A 509 -25.48 -36.05 -3.88
N ARG A 510 -25.56 -36.72 -2.73
CA ARG A 510 -24.40 -36.94 -1.84
C ARG A 510 -23.58 -38.13 -2.35
N PRO A 511 -22.28 -38.18 -2.00
CA PRO A 511 -21.28 -38.99 -2.70
C PRO A 511 -21.13 -40.38 -2.07
N ASP A 512 -20.94 -41.39 -2.91
CA ASP A 512 -20.39 -42.70 -2.52
C ASP A 512 -19.33 -43.14 -3.54
N SER A 513 -18.13 -43.43 -3.03
CA SER A 513 -16.97 -44.15 -3.64
C SER A 513 -15.73 -43.32 -4.05
N PRO A 514 -14.50 -43.82 -3.78
CA PRO A 514 -13.25 -43.06 -3.86
C PRO A 514 -12.59 -43.19 -5.25
N GLN A 515 -12.99 -42.34 -6.18
CA GLN A 515 -12.17 -41.99 -7.34
C GLN A 515 -12.08 -40.46 -7.33
N GLY A 516 -10.85 -39.92 -7.29
CA GLY A 516 -10.63 -38.46 -7.24
C GLY A 516 -11.29 -37.78 -8.43
N ALA A 517 -11.74 -36.54 -8.25
CA ALA A 517 -12.51 -35.78 -9.26
C ALA A 517 -11.77 -35.54 -10.58
N PHE A 518 -10.49 -35.91 -10.70
CA PHE A 518 -9.66 -35.71 -11.89
C PHE A 518 -9.04 -37.01 -12.44
N GLY A 519 -9.53 -38.18 -12.02
CA GLY A 519 -8.93 -39.49 -12.40
C GLY A 519 -9.75 -40.34 -13.37
N ASP A 520 -10.92 -39.88 -13.81
CA ASP A 520 -11.78 -40.63 -14.72
C ASP A 520 -11.39 -40.46 -16.20
N ALA A 521 -11.87 -41.37 -17.06
CA ALA A 521 -11.60 -41.32 -18.49
C ALA A 521 -12.18 -40.06 -19.14
N GLU A 522 -13.33 -39.59 -18.66
CA GLU A 522 -13.98 -38.37 -19.14
C GLU A 522 -13.11 -37.12 -18.92
N PHE A 523 -12.46 -36.98 -17.76
CA PHE A 523 -11.51 -35.91 -17.50
C PHE A 523 -10.32 -35.94 -18.45
N LEU A 524 -9.74 -37.12 -18.72
CA LEU A 524 -8.60 -37.24 -19.63
C LEU A 524 -9.00 -36.93 -21.08
N ASP A 525 -10.19 -37.34 -21.50
CA ASP A 525 -10.76 -36.99 -22.79
C ASP A 525 -10.96 -35.47 -22.91
N ASP A 526 -11.55 -34.82 -21.90
CA ASP A 526 -11.71 -33.36 -21.86
C ASP A 526 -10.36 -32.62 -21.85
N LEU A 527 -9.38 -33.14 -21.11
CA LEU A 527 -8.03 -32.55 -21.01
C LEU A 527 -7.27 -32.65 -22.35
N THR A 528 -7.40 -33.76 -23.07
CA THR A 528 -6.77 -33.93 -24.39
C THR A 528 -7.52 -33.18 -25.50
N ALA A 529 -8.81 -32.89 -25.30
CA ALA A 529 -9.65 -32.09 -26.18
C ALA A 529 -9.65 -30.58 -25.88
N LEU A 530 -8.74 -30.10 -25.01
CA LEU A 530 -8.61 -28.68 -24.65
C LEU A 530 -8.54 -27.78 -25.90
N GLY A 531 -9.39 -26.76 -25.90
CA GLY A 531 -9.64 -25.90 -27.07
C GLY A 531 -10.91 -26.23 -27.85
N ASN A 532 -11.59 -27.33 -27.51
CA ASN A 532 -13.00 -27.52 -27.80
C ASN A 532 -13.85 -26.82 -26.71
N GLU A 533 -14.82 -25.99 -27.10
CA GLU A 533 -15.64 -25.21 -26.16
C GLU A 533 -16.42 -26.07 -25.16
N GLU A 534 -16.90 -27.25 -25.57
CA GLU A 534 -17.66 -28.14 -24.68
C GLU A 534 -16.75 -28.81 -23.65
N ALA A 535 -15.55 -29.25 -24.07
CA ALA A 535 -14.56 -29.84 -23.16
C ALA A 535 -14.01 -28.79 -22.18
N ASP A 536 -13.70 -27.58 -22.66
CA ASP A 536 -13.24 -26.46 -21.82
C ASP A 536 -14.30 -26.08 -20.76
N SER A 537 -15.59 -26.09 -21.14
CA SER A 537 -16.71 -25.80 -20.26
C SER A 537 -16.90 -26.88 -19.18
N ARG A 538 -16.88 -28.18 -19.56
CA ARG A 538 -16.96 -29.30 -18.60
C ARG A 538 -15.80 -29.31 -17.62
N LEU A 539 -14.58 -29.09 -18.12
CA LEU A 539 -13.38 -29.03 -17.27
C LEU A 539 -13.43 -27.82 -16.32
N SER A 540 -13.90 -26.66 -16.79
CA SER A 540 -14.08 -25.47 -15.93
C SER A 540 -15.08 -25.73 -14.81
N ALA A 541 -16.23 -26.36 -15.10
CA ALA A 541 -17.23 -26.71 -14.10
C ALA A 541 -16.69 -27.72 -13.07
N ARG A 542 -15.89 -28.70 -13.51
CA ARG A 542 -15.24 -29.68 -12.64
C ARG A 542 -14.21 -29.04 -11.71
N LEU A 543 -13.39 -28.11 -12.23
CA LEU A 543 -12.46 -27.32 -11.42
C LEU A 543 -13.20 -26.45 -10.40
N GLU A 544 -14.29 -25.79 -10.79
CA GLU A 544 -15.10 -24.98 -9.87
C GLU A 544 -15.69 -25.81 -8.73
N ALA A 545 -16.19 -27.02 -9.03
CA ALA A 545 -16.71 -27.95 -8.02
C ALA A 545 -15.66 -28.38 -6.98
N GLU A 546 -14.39 -28.48 -7.39
CA GLU A 546 -13.25 -28.82 -6.52
C GLU A 546 -12.61 -27.61 -5.84
N GLY A 547 -13.17 -26.41 -6.02
CA GLY A 547 -12.80 -25.21 -5.25
C GLY A 547 -11.86 -24.23 -5.95
N TYR A 548 -11.57 -24.42 -7.23
CA TYR A 548 -10.89 -23.41 -8.06
C TYR A 548 -11.85 -22.25 -8.36
N ARG A 549 -11.43 -21.02 -8.07
CA ARG A 549 -12.28 -19.82 -8.26
C ARG A 549 -12.02 -19.11 -9.59
N GLU A 550 -10.88 -19.40 -10.23
CA GLU A 550 -10.54 -18.92 -11.57
C GLU A 550 -10.44 -20.13 -12.54
N PRO A 551 -11.51 -20.94 -12.71
CA PRO A 551 -11.45 -22.19 -13.47
C PRO A 551 -11.00 -21.97 -14.92
N GLU A 552 -11.37 -20.85 -15.56
CA GLU A 552 -10.93 -20.58 -16.93
C GLU A 552 -9.43 -20.26 -17.01
N ARG A 553 -8.87 -19.67 -15.94
CA ARG A 553 -7.43 -19.42 -15.85
C ARG A 553 -6.67 -20.72 -15.58
N ALA A 554 -7.23 -21.61 -14.75
CA ALA A 554 -6.69 -22.95 -14.56
C ALA A 554 -6.68 -23.72 -15.89
N VAL A 555 -7.78 -23.70 -16.65
CA VAL A 555 -7.85 -24.26 -18.02
C VAL A 555 -6.79 -23.66 -18.95
N ALA A 556 -6.58 -22.34 -18.90
CA ALA A 556 -5.54 -21.69 -19.70
C ALA A 556 -4.13 -22.20 -19.34
N ILE A 557 -3.83 -22.38 -18.05
CA ILE A 557 -2.55 -22.96 -17.58
C ILE A 557 -2.39 -24.40 -18.08
N LEU A 558 -3.44 -25.23 -17.93
CA LEU A 558 -3.42 -26.63 -18.40
C LEU A 558 -3.18 -26.69 -19.91
N ARG A 559 -3.82 -25.82 -20.68
CA ARG A 559 -3.62 -25.69 -22.12
C ARG A 559 -2.18 -25.32 -22.45
N THR A 560 -1.65 -24.27 -21.82
CA THR A 560 -0.27 -23.83 -22.06
C THR A 560 0.74 -24.93 -21.72
N ALA A 561 0.48 -25.76 -20.71
CA ALA A 561 1.34 -26.89 -20.37
C ALA A 561 1.25 -28.07 -21.35
N LEU A 562 0.14 -28.20 -22.09
CA LEU A 562 -0.06 -29.29 -23.05
C LEU A 562 0.30 -28.91 -24.48
N THR A 563 -0.05 -27.69 -24.90
CA THR A 563 0.08 -27.24 -26.29
C THR A 563 1.25 -26.30 -26.50
N GLY A 564 1.80 -25.72 -25.42
CA GLY A 564 2.79 -24.66 -25.47
C GLY A 564 2.15 -23.27 -25.52
N THR A 565 2.95 -22.26 -25.85
CA THR A 565 2.50 -20.87 -25.98
C THR A 565 2.38 -20.48 -27.46
N ASP A 566 1.86 -19.29 -27.75
CA ASP A 566 1.84 -18.74 -29.11
C ASP A 566 3.24 -18.57 -29.73
N TYR A 567 4.30 -18.66 -28.91
CA TYR A 567 5.71 -18.51 -29.31
C TYR A 567 6.44 -19.84 -29.53
N GLY A 568 5.79 -20.97 -29.26
CA GLY A 568 6.38 -22.30 -29.44
C GLY A 568 5.46 -23.42 -28.96
N ARG A 569 5.35 -24.48 -29.77
CA ARG A 569 4.63 -25.70 -29.40
C ARG A 569 5.40 -26.44 -28.31
N GLU A 570 4.67 -27.04 -27.39
CA GLU A 570 5.27 -27.90 -26.36
C GLU A 570 5.87 -29.16 -26.99
N ALA A 571 6.97 -29.65 -26.40
CA ALA A 571 7.59 -30.88 -26.83
C ALA A 571 6.63 -32.07 -26.58
N PRO A 572 6.46 -33.01 -27.52
CA PRO A 572 5.55 -34.16 -27.34
C PRO A 572 5.82 -34.95 -26.05
N GLU A 573 7.08 -35.08 -25.66
CA GLU A 573 7.51 -35.72 -24.41
C GLU A 573 7.04 -34.95 -23.18
N ALA A 574 7.10 -33.61 -23.20
CA ALA A 574 6.64 -32.75 -22.11
C ALA A 574 5.11 -32.78 -21.98
N SER A 575 4.37 -32.71 -23.09
CA SER A 575 2.91 -32.86 -23.10
C SER A 575 2.48 -34.22 -22.55
N SER A 576 3.16 -35.29 -22.97
CA SER A 576 2.90 -36.66 -22.48
C SER A 576 3.16 -36.79 -20.97
N SER A 577 4.27 -36.23 -20.47
CA SER A 577 4.57 -36.19 -19.04
C SER A 577 3.55 -35.36 -18.26
N PHE A 578 3.11 -34.22 -18.79
CA PHE A 578 2.11 -33.39 -18.14
C PHE A 578 0.74 -34.08 -18.06
N LEU A 579 0.30 -34.79 -19.11
CA LEU A 579 -0.95 -35.56 -19.08
C LEU A 579 -0.98 -36.59 -17.94
N ARG A 580 0.17 -37.22 -17.64
CA ARG A 580 0.29 -38.15 -16.52
C ARG A 580 0.23 -37.44 -15.16
N LEU A 581 0.81 -36.24 -15.07
CA LEU A 581 0.84 -35.44 -13.85
C LEU A 581 -0.50 -34.76 -13.53
N ALA A 582 -1.23 -34.29 -14.55
CA ALA A 582 -2.35 -33.36 -14.42
C ALA A 582 -3.46 -33.82 -13.44
N PRO A 583 -3.91 -35.09 -13.44
CA PRO A 583 -4.86 -35.59 -12.44
C PRO A 583 -4.41 -35.31 -11.00
N GLN A 584 -3.17 -35.70 -10.69
CA GLN A 584 -2.60 -35.61 -9.36
C GLN A 584 -2.29 -34.16 -8.97
N LEU A 585 -1.78 -33.37 -9.92
CA LEU A 585 -1.52 -31.94 -9.75
C LEU A 585 -2.78 -31.18 -9.34
N LEU A 586 -3.89 -31.41 -10.06
CA LEU A 586 -5.16 -30.73 -9.76
C LEU A 586 -5.75 -31.19 -8.44
N GLU A 587 -5.68 -32.48 -8.13
CA GLU A 587 -6.18 -33.01 -6.86
C GLU A 587 -5.37 -32.48 -5.66
N VAL A 588 -4.05 -32.35 -5.80
CA VAL A 588 -3.18 -31.79 -4.75
C VAL A 588 -3.46 -30.29 -4.56
N CYS A 589 -3.59 -29.53 -5.64
CA CYS A 589 -3.88 -28.11 -5.58
C CYS A 589 -5.27 -27.82 -4.98
N ALA A 590 -6.29 -28.66 -5.25
CA ALA A 590 -7.62 -28.53 -4.64
C ALA A 590 -7.61 -28.65 -3.10
N ARG A 591 -6.56 -29.28 -2.54
CA ARG A 591 -6.45 -29.57 -1.10
C ARG A 591 -5.66 -28.54 -0.30
N VAL A 592 -5.10 -27.50 -0.93
CA VAL A 592 -4.35 -26.43 -0.23
C VAL A 592 -5.20 -25.17 -0.02
N GLY A 593 -4.67 -24.17 0.68
CA GLY A 593 -5.43 -22.98 1.10
C GLY A 593 -5.98 -22.15 -0.06
N ASP A 594 -5.26 -22.09 -1.18
CA ASP A 594 -5.66 -21.39 -2.41
C ASP A 594 -5.26 -22.22 -3.66
N PRO A 595 -6.19 -23.02 -4.23
CA PRO A 595 -5.92 -23.89 -5.38
C PRO A 595 -5.44 -23.14 -6.63
N ASP A 596 -5.98 -21.95 -6.88
CA ASP A 596 -5.61 -21.12 -8.03
C ASP A 596 -4.17 -20.61 -7.88
N SER A 597 -3.79 -20.15 -6.69
CA SER A 597 -2.42 -19.71 -6.40
C SER A 597 -1.42 -20.88 -6.45
N ALA A 598 -1.81 -22.06 -5.98
CA ALA A 598 -0.99 -23.27 -6.04
C ALA A 598 -0.69 -23.69 -7.48
N LEU A 599 -1.73 -23.81 -8.31
CA LEU A 599 -1.59 -24.19 -9.71
C LEU A 599 -0.75 -23.17 -10.48
N HIS A 600 -1.02 -21.87 -10.28
CA HIS A 600 -0.25 -20.82 -10.93
C HIS A 600 1.23 -20.78 -10.48
N GLY A 601 1.51 -21.05 -9.20
CA GLY A 601 2.88 -21.12 -8.72
C GLY A 601 3.65 -22.31 -9.29
N LEU A 602 3.01 -23.48 -9.40
CA LEU A 602 3.61 -24.65 -10.02
C LEU A 602 3.84 -24.46 -11.54
N ASP A 603 2.94 -23.74 -12.21
CA ASP A 603 3.13 -23.33 -13.60
C ASP A 603 4.38 -22.43 -13.76
N ILE A 604 4.53 -21.40 -12.91
CA ILE A 604 5.72 -20.54 -12.89
C ILE A 604 7.01 -21.35 -12.73
N LEU A 605 7.04 -22.32 -11.80
CA LEU A 605 8.21 -23.18 -11.61
C LEU A 605 8.49 -24.05 -12.82
N SER A 606 7.44 -24.61 -13.44
CA SER A 606 7.59 -25.42 -14.64
C SER A 606 8.16 -24.61 -15.82
N GLN A 607 7.74 -23.34 -15.97
CA GLN A 607 8.26 -22.45 -17.02
C GLN A 607 9.71 -22.01 -16.78
N ALA A 608 10.14 -21.98 -15.51
CA ALA A 608 11.53 -21.70 -15.16
C ALA A 608 12.45 -22.92 -15.34
N SER A 609 11.89 -24.13 -15.46
CA SER A 609 12.67 -25.35 -15.67
C SER A 609 13.23 -25.40 -17.11
N PRO A 610 14.54 -25.65 -17.28
CA PRO A 610 15.13 -25.88 -18.60
C PRO A 610 14.56 -27.11 -19.33
N ASN A 611 14.03 -28.09 -18.59
CA ASN A 611 13.45 -29.33 -19.11
C ASN A 611 12.10 -29.63 -18.43
N ARG A 612 11.00 -29.25 -19.09
CA ARG A 612 9.64 -29.46 -18.57
C ARG A 612 9.25 -30.92 -18.48
N ALA A 613 9.69 -31.77 -19.42
CA ALA A 613 9.34 -33.19 -19.43
C ALA A 613 9.90 -33.93 -18.20
N GLU A 614 11.15 -33.62 -17.84
CA GLU A 614 11.82 -34.15 -16.66
C GLU A 614 11.23 -33.57 -15.37
N TRP A 615 10.92 -32.27 -15.35
CA TRP A 615 10.21 -31.64 -14.23
C TRP A 615 8.86 -32.31 -13.95
N TYR A 616 8.03 -32.52 -14.97
CA TYR A 616 6.74 -33.19 -14.82
C TYR A 616 6.89 -34.65 -14.43
N GLY A 617 7.87 -35.35 -14.99
CA GLY A 617 8.20 -36.73 -14.59
C GLY A 617 8.56 -36.83 -13.11
N ALA A 618 9.48 -35.98 -12.64
CA ALA A 618 9.92 -35.96 -11.24
C ALA A 618 8.76 -35.70 -10.26
N LEU A 619 7.84 -34.80 -10.59
CA LEU A 619 6.65 -34.54 -9.75
C LEU A 619 5.63 -35.69 -9.78
N THR A 620 5.52 -36.39 -10.91
CA THR A 620 4.66 -37.57 -11.04
C THR A 620 5.19 -38.72 -10.17
N ASP A 621 6.52 -38.92 -10.19
CA ASP A 621 7.18 -39.99 -9.44
C ASP A 621 7.28 -39.67 -7.94
N SER A 622 7.13 -38.41 -7.54
CA SER A 622 7.27 -37.94 -6.16
C SER A 622 6.05 -37.13 -5.65
N PRO A 623 4.94 -37.81 -5.26
CA PRO A 623 3.74 -37.19 -4.73
C PRO A 623 3.98 -36.22 -3.56
N ASP A 624 4.92 -36.54 -2.68
CA ASP A 624 5.25 -35.72 -1.50
C ASP A 624 5.88 -34.38 -1.90
N VAL A 625 6.74 -34.39 -2.92
CA VAL A 625 7.38 -33.17 -3.45
C VAL A 625 6.33 -32.28 -4.09
N LEU A 626 5.42 -32.86 -4.89
CA LEU A 626 4.29 -32.15 -5.47
C LEU A 626 3.41 -31.50 -4.39
N HIS A 627 3.09 -32.22 -3.31
CA HIS A 627 2.30 -31.69 -2.20
C HIS A 627 3.02 -30.52 -1.49
N ARG A 628 4.32 -30.67 -1.20
CA ARG A 628 5.13 -29.62 -0.58
C ARG A 628 5.21 -28.36 -1.45
N LEU A 629 5.43 -28.51 -2.75
CA LEU A 629 5.48 -27.39 -3.69
C LEU A 629 4.10 -26.71 -3.86
N ALA A 630 3.01 -27.47 -3.89
CA ALA A 630 1.67 -26.90 -3.93
C ALA A 630 1.35 -26.07 -2.68
N ARG A 631 1.73 -26.55 -1.48
CA ARG A 631 1.61 -25.77 -0.24
C ARG A 631 2.49 -24.51 -0.27
N LEU A 632 3.73 -24.61 -0.76
CA LEU A 632 4.61 -23.45 -0.92
C LEU A 632 4.00 -22.41 -1.88
N ALA A 633 3.42 -22.87 -2.98
CA ALA A 633 2.78 -22.01 -3.98
C ALA A 633 1.49 -21.35 -3.52
N SER A 634 0.66 -22.07 -2.76
CA SER A 634 -0.50 -21.53 -2.06
C SER A 634 -0.08 -20.50 -0.99
N GLY A 635 0.97 -20.83 -0.22
CA GLY A 635 1.38 -20.07 0.96
C GLY A 635 2.25 -18.84 0.69
N SER A 636 3.03 -18.79 -0.40
CA SER A 636 3.81 -17.60 -0.73
C SER A 636 4.24 -17.46 -2.20
N ARG A 637 3.66 -16.46 -2.87
CA ARG A 637 4.09 -16.02 -4.21
C ARG A 637 5.56 -15.56 -4.24
N THR A 638 6.02 -14.87 -3.20
CA THR A 638 7.39 -14.33 -3.15
C THR A 638 8.43 -15.45 -3.11
N LEU A 639 8.17 -16.51 -2.35
CA LEU A 639 9.07 -17.66 -2.28
C LEU A 639 9.08 -18.46 -3.58
N VAL A 640 7.93 -18.67 -4.22
CA VAL A 640 7.85 -19.27 -5.57
C VAL A 640 8.66 -18.47 -6.58
N GLN A 641 8.55 -17.14 -6.57
CA GLN A 641 9.34 -16.30 -7.46
C GLN A 641 10.84 -16.38 -7.17
N SER A 642 11.23 -16.55 -5.90
CA SER A 642 12.63 -16.75 -5.53
C SER A 642 13.16 -18.07 -6.08
N LEU A 643 12.39 -19.16 -5.93
CA LEU A 643 12.74 -20.47 -6.45
C LEU A 643 12.75 -20.49 -7.99
N ALA A 644 11.83 -19.78 -8.65
CA ALA A 644 11.82 -19.67 -10.11
C ALA A 644 13.03 -18.92 -10.68
N ARG A 645 13.59 -17.95 -9.92
CA ARG A 645 14.84 -17.27 -10.31
C ARG A 645 16.08 -18.12 -10.06
N HIS A 646 15.97 -19.10 -9.16
CA HIS A 646 17.04 -20.01 -8.76
C HIS A 646 16.54 -21.46 -8.72
N PRO A 647 16.23 -22.07 -9.88
CA PRO A 647 15.70 -23.43 -9.93
C PRO A 647 16.60 -24.47 -9.27
N GLU A 648 17.91 -24.20 -9.21
CA GLU A 648 18.91 -25.02 -8.50
C GLU A 648 18.66 -25.13 -6.98
N TRP A 649 17.79 -24.29 -6.41
CA TRP A 649 17.40 -24.39 -5.00
C TRP A 649 16.26 -25.39 -4.77
N LEU A 650 15.77 -26.09 -5.79
CA LEU A 650 14.84 -27.19 -5.55
C LEU A 650 15.48 -28.28 -4.69
N ASP A 651 16.76 -28.58 -4.92
CA ASP A 651 17.50 -29.59 -4.14
C ASP A 651 17.58 -29.23 -2.65
N LEU A 652 17.59 -27.94 -2.32
CA LEU A 652 17.49 -27.48 -0.93
C LEU A 652 16.18 -27.92 -0.29
N LEU A 653 15.05 -27.83 -1.01
CA LEU A 653 13.72 -28.13 -0.49
C LEU A 653 13.48 -29.62 -0.20
N ILE A 654 14.32 -30.49 -0.76
CA ILE A 654 14.31 -31.94 -0.54
C ILE A 654 15.51 -32.43 0.27
N SER A 655 16.38 -31.52 0.72
CA SER A 655 17.57 -31.85 1.49
C SER A 655 17.26 -32.22 2.95
N GLU A 656 18.19 -32.92 3.60
CA GLU A 656 18.12 -33.23 5.04
C GLU A 656 18.02 -31.95 5.90
N GLU A 657 18.53 -30.80 5.43
CA GLU A 657 18.44 -29.49 6.11
C GLU A 657 16.98 -29.05 6.36
N MET A 658 16.02 -29.59 5.61
CA MET A 658 14.59 -29.29 5.79
C MET A 658 13.92 -30.08 6.92
N LEU A 659 14.53 -31.18 7.35
CA LEU A 659 13.99 -32.12 8.35
C LEU A 659 14.47 -31.82 9.77
N GLU A 660 15.50 -30.98 9.92
CA GLU A 660 15.99 -30.57 11.23
C GLU A 660 14.88 -29.79 11.97
N PRO A 661 14.49 -30.18 13.20
CA PRO A 661 13.47 -29.45 13.96
C PRO A 661 14.05 -28.19 14.63
N GLU A 662 15.34 -28.22 14.93
CA GLU A 662 16.02 -27.15 15.67
C GLU A 662 16.44 -25.98 14.75
N PRO A 663 16.53 -24.76 15.29
CA PRO A 663 17.06 -23.62 14.56
C PRO A 663 18.53 -23.80 14.20
N LYS A 664 18.88 -23.57 12.93
CA LYS A 664 20.27 -23.56 12.46
C LYS A 664 21.16 -22.71 13.38
N PRO A 665 22.27 -23.24 13.93
CA PRO A 665 23.17 -22.48 14.80
C PRO A 665 23.75 -21.26 14.10
N ILE A 666 23.98 -20.18 14.84
CA ILE A 666 24.49 -18.93 14.25
C ILE A 666 25.89 -19.13 13.66
N GLU A 667 26.73 -19.95 14.29
CA GLU A 667 28.07 -20.27 13.84
C GLU A 667 28.05 -21.00 12.48
N ALA A 668 27.05 -21.86 12.27
CA ALA A 668 26.84 -22.54 11.00
C ALA A 668 26.37 -21.55 9.92
N THR A 669 25.44 -20.64 10.25
CA THR A 669 24.99 -19.58 9.33
C THR A 669 26.13 -18.64 8.95
N GLU A 670 26.92 -18.17 9.92
CA GLU A 670 28.06 -17.30 9.69
C GLU A 670 29.15 -18.00 8.88
N GLY A 671 29.49 -19.24 9.24
CA GLY A 671 30.48 -20.05 8.52
C GLY A 671 30.09 -20.29 7.06
N GLU A 672 28.85 -20.66 6.80
CA GLU A 672 28.36 -20.86 5.44
C GLU A 672 28.36 -19.54 4.65
N LEU A 673 27.80 -18.47 5.21
CA LEU A 673 27.78 -17.16 4.57
C LEU A 673 29.20 -16.69 4.24
N GLN A 674 30.11 -16.77 5.21
CA GLN A 674 31.51 -16.36 5.03
C GLN A 674 32.25 -17.21 3.98
N SER A 675 31.91 -18.49 3.85
CA SER A 675 32.52 -19.39 2.85
C SER A 675 32.11 -19.06 1.40
N ARG A 676 30.91 -18.50 1.22
CA ARG A 676 30.35 -18.13 -0.09
C ARG A 676 30.84 -16.78 -0.59
N LEU A 677 31.09 -15.86 0.34
CA LEU A 677 31.48 -14.50 -0.01
C LEU A 677 32.86 -14.46 -0.68
N PRO A 678 33.06 -13.58 -1.69
CA PRO A 678 34.30 -13.51 -2.44
C PRO A 678 35.48 -13.14 -1.53
N ARG A 679 36.54 -13.96 -1.55
CA ARG A 679 37.70 -13.84 -0.65
C ARG A 679 38.64 -12.66 -0.98
N ASP A 680 38.58 -12.10 -2.19
CA ASP A 680 39.74 -11.34 -2.73
C ASP A 680 39.37 -10.09 -3.57
N SER A 681 38.58 -9.18 -3.02
CA SER A 681 37.98 -8.09 -3.81
C SER A 681 38.12 -6.69 -3.20
N GLY A 682 39.15 -6.49 -2.38
CA GLY A 682 39.30 -5.26 -1.61
C GLY A 682 38.14 -5.06 -0.62
N ASP A 683 38.35 -4.25 0.40
CA ASP A 683 37.28 -3.79 1.30
C ASP A 683 36.51 -2.65 0.63
N ASP A 684 36.35 -2.73 -0.69
CA ASP A 684 35.56 -1.80 -1.48
C ASP A 684 34.07 -2.03 -1.17
N LEU A 685 33.44 -1.04 -0.56
CA LEU A 685 32.01 -1.09 -0.22
C LEU A 685 31.12 -1.06 -1.46
N GLU A 686 31.65 -0.74 -2.64
CA GLU A 686 30.89 -0.68 -3.89
C GLU A 686 30.92 -1.97 -4.70
N LEU A 687 31.70 -2.99 -4.28
CA LEU A 687 31.85 -4.23 -5.03
C LEU A 687 30.50 -4.96 -5.25
N PRO A 688 29.97 -5.01 -6.49
CA PRO A 688 28.64 -5.58 -6.74
C PRO A 688 28.56 -7.07 -6.41
N ALA A 689 29.60 -7.83 -6.75
CA ALA A 689 29.64 -9.29 -6.55
C ALA A 689 29.46 -9.70 -5.08
N PHE A 690 30.01 -8.94 -4.14
CA PHE A 690 29.81 -9.20 -2.71
C PHE A 690 28.35 -9.01 -2.30
N TRP A 691 27.74 -7.90 -2.71
CA TRP A 691 26.34 -7.61 -2.37
C TRP A 691 25.35 -8.54 -3.06
N ASP A 692 25.66 -8.96 -4.30
CA ASP A 692 24.86 -9.92 -5.04
C ASP A 692 24.90 -11.30 -4.37
N GLU A 693 26.07 -11.77 -3.92
CA GLU A 693 26.19 -13.03 -3.18
C GLU A 693 25.54 -12.96 -1.79
N LEU A 694 25.73 -11.86 -1.06
CA LEU A 694 25.06 -11.65 0.23
C LEU A 694 23.53 -11.65 0.08
N ALA A 695 23.00 -11.00 -0.95
CA ALA A 695 21.57 -11.00 -1.25
C ALA A 695 21.08 -12.39 -1.69
N ARG A 696 21.85 -13.10 -2.52
CA ARG A 696 21.56 -14.48 -2.95
C ARG A 696 21.46 -15.42 -1.75
N TYR A 697 22.41 -15.35 -0.83
CA TYR A 697 22.38 -16.13 0.42
C TYR A 697 21.17 -15.79 1.28
N ALA A 698 20.88 -14.49 1.46
CA ALA A 698 19.72 -14.05 2.24
C ALA A 698 18.40 -14.55 1.65
N HIS A 699 18.24 -14.53 0.33
CA HIS A 699 17.05 -15.07 -0.35
C HIS A 699 16.95 -16.60 -0.19
N ARG A 700 18.06 -17.31 -0.34
CA ARG A 700 18.12 -18.77 -0.16
C ARG A 700 17.70 -19.19 1.26
N GLU A 701 18.29 -18.58 2.28
CA GLU A 701 17.94 -18.92 3.67
C GLU A 701 16.51 -18.53 4.01
N ARG A 702 16.00 -17.41 3.48
CA ARG A 702 14.59 -17.05 3.66
C ARG A 702 13.63 -18.01 2.96
N LEU A 703 14.02 -18.59 1.83
CA LEU A 703 13.28 -19.68 1.18
C LEU A 703 13.25 -20.92 2.09
N ARG A 704 14.39 -21.34 2.63
CA ARG A 704 14.49 -22.47 3.58
C ARG A 704 13.57 -22.28 4.80
N ILE A 705 13.72 -21.13 5.48
CA ILE A 705 12.94 -20.76 6.66
C ILE A 705 11.44 -20.66 6.30
N GLY A 706 11.13 -19.99 5.19
CA GLY A 706 9.78 -19.83 4.66
C GLY A 706 9.07 -21.14 4.35
N ALA A 707 9.76 -22.08 3.71
CA ALA A 707 9.22 -23.39 3.39
C ALA A 707 8.98 -24.23 4.65
N ARG A 708 9.92 -24.24 5.61
CA ARG A 708 9.73 -24.93 6.91
C ARG A 708 8.56 -24.37 7.71
N ASP A 709 8.37 -23.04 7.73
CA ASP A 709 7.17 -22.42 8.31
C ASP A 709 5.92 -22.93 7.57
N ILE A 710 5.90 -22.83 6.23
CA ILE A 710 4.74 -23.18 5.41
C ILE A 710 4.29 -24.62 5.64
N TRP A 711 5.24 -25.56 5.70
CA TRP A 711 4.96 -26.97 5.87
C TRP A 711 4.66 -27.37 7.31
N GLY A 712 4.99 -26.52 8.29
CA GLY A 712 4.81 -26.80 9.71
C GLY A 712 5.92 -27.66 10.31
N GLU A 713 7.11 -27.64 9.70
CA GLU A 713 8.28 -28.43 10.13
C GLU A 713 9.08 -27.74 11.25
N ALA A 714 8.80 -26.46 11.50
CA ALA A 714 9.43 -25.69 12.58
C ALA A 714 8.38 -24.90 13.36
N SER A 715 8.60 -24.76 14.67
CA SER A 715 7.76 -23.92 15.51
C SER A 715 7.94 -22.43 15.16
N VAL A 716 6.93 -21.61 15.46
CA VAL A 716 7.03 -20.15 15.23
C VAL A 716 8.21 -19.50 15.96
N ASN A 717 8.57 -20.02 17.14
CA ASN A 717 9.73 -19.56 17.90
C ASN A 717 11.03 -19.95 17.18
N ALA A 718 11.12 -21.18 16.68
CA ALA A 718 12.27 -21.62 15.88
C ALA A 718 12.46 -20.76 14.63
N ILE A 719 11.38 -20.45 13.91
CA ILE A 719 11.38 -19.55 12.75
C ILE A 719 11.89 -18.15 13.14
N ALA A 720 11.41 -17.59 14.25
CA ALA A 720 11.83 -16.28 14.71
C ALA A 720 13.32 -16.23 15.09
N VAL A 721 13.83 -17.30 15.72
CA VAL A 721 15.25 -17.47 16.03
C VAL A 721 16.08 -17.55 14.75
N GLU A 722 15.67 -18.34 13.75
CA GLU A 722 16.42 -18.45 12.49
C GLU A 722 16.44 -17.13 11.70
N LEU A 723 15.31 -16.42 11.60
CA LEU A 723 15.27 -15.09 10.98
C LEU A 723 16.20 -14.11 11.71
N THR A 724 16.25 -14.21 13.04
CA THR A 724 17.14 -13.40 13.88
C THR A 724 18.61 -13.74 13.65
N ARG A 725 18.97 -15.02 13.61
CA ARG A 725 20.36 -15.47 13.39
C ARG A 725 20.84 -15.13 11.98
N LEU A 726 20.00 -15.31 10.97
CA LEU A 726 20.28 -14.87 9.60
C LEU A 726 20.55 -13.36 9.55
N SER A 727 19.67 -12.57 10.19
CA SER A 727 19.83 -11.12 10.21
C SER A 727 21.09 -10.70 10.96
N ALA A 728 21.41 -11.34 12.10
CA ALA A 728 22.63 -11.09 12.86
C ALA A 728 23.89 -11.42 12.06
N ALA A 729 23.94 -12.57 11.38
CA ALA A 729 25.05 -12.96 10.52
C ALA A 729 25.28 -11.95 9.37
N ILE A 730 24.20 -11.46 8.75
CA ILE A 730 24.27 -10.41 7.72
C ILE A 730 24.83 -9.11 8.33
N VAL A 731 24.32 -8.67 9.48
CA VAL A 731 24.83 -7.47 10.17
C VAL A 731 26.31 -7.63 10.52
N GLN A 732 26.72 -8.81 11.00
CA GLN A 732 28.12 -9.11 11.35
C GLN A 732 29.05 -8.96 10.15
N VAL A 733 28.71 -9.58 9.02
CA VAL A 733 29.49 -9.48 7.78
C VAL A 733 29.56 -8.04 7.27
N VAL A 734 28.41 -7.33 7.25
CA VAL A 734 28.34 -5.93 6.81
C VAL A 734 29.18 -5.03 7.73
N LEU A 735 29.09 -5.23 9.04
CA LEU A 735 29.88 -4.51 10.03
C LEU A 735 31.38 -4.72 9.82
N GLN A 736 31.82 -5.97 9.68
CA GLN A 736 33.23 -6.30 9.44
C GLN A 736 33.74 -5.66 8.14
N ARG A 737 32.92 -5.62 7.08
CA ARG A 737 33.31 -4.98 5.82
C ARG A 737 33.40 -3.46 5.97
N CYS A 738 32.40 -2.82 6.60
CA CYS A 738 32.41 -1.38 6.88
C CYS A 738 33.60 -0.97 7.74
N PHE A 739 33.90 -1.76 8.78
CA PHE A 739 35.03 -1.52 9.68
C PHE A 739 36.36 -1.57 8.95
N ARG A 740 36.60 -2.62 8.17
CA ARG A 740 37.85 -2.75 7.40
C ARG A 740 38.00 -1.64 6.34
N ALA A 741 36.91 -1.28 5.66
CA ALA A 741 36.91 -0.16 4.71
C ALA A 741 37.27 1.17 5.39
N ALA A 742 36.74 1.42 6.59
CA ALA A 742 37.02 2.62 7.37
C ALA A 742 38.46 2.68 7.90
N MET A 743 38.96 1.56 8.44
CA MET A 743 40.36 1.43 8.88
C MET A 743 41.34 1.74 7.74
N ARG A 744 41.08 1.21 6.54
CA ARG A 744 41.90 1.49 5.36
C ARG A 744 41.90 2.95 4.95
N ARG A 745 40.74 3.61 4.93
CA ARG A 745 40.65 5.04 4.63
C ARG A 745 41.35 5.90 5.68
N ALA A 746 41.32 5.47 6.94
CA ALA A 746 42.04 6.12 8.04
C ALA A 746 43.56 5.84 8.04
N GLY A 747 44.08 5.01 7.13
CA GLY A 747 45.50 4.63 7.08
C GLY A 747 45.96 3.76 8.26
N MET A 748 45.02 3.13 8.97
CA MET A 748 45.28 2.30 10.15
C MET A 748 45.44 0.84 9.74
N THR A 749 46.63 0.27 9.95
CA THR A 749 46.96 -1.10 9.51
C THR A 749 47.10 -2.12 10.64
N ASP A 750 47.19 -1.69 11.91
CA ASP A 750 47.69 -2.55 13.01
C ASP A 750 46.95 -2.41 14.37
N ARG A 751 45.64 -2.11 14.35
CA ARG A 751 44.79 -2.37 15.53
C ARG A 751 43.90 -3.56 15.20
N SER A 752 43.81 -4.53 16.13
CA SER A 752 43.17 -5.85 16.04
C SER A 752 42.11 -6.02 14.93
N SER A 753 42.07 -7.19 14.31
CA SER A 753 41.06 -7.59 13.29
C SER A 753 39.60 -7.42 13.72
N ASP A 754 39.34 -7.17 15.00
CA ASP A 754 38.01 -7.07 15.58
C ASP A 754 37.47 -5.63 15.58
N PRO A 755 36.20 -5.41 15.20
CA PRO A 755 35.58 -4.09 15.25
C PRO A 755 35.62 -3.49 16.67
N CYS A 756 36.09 -2.26 16.82
CA CYS A 756 36.02 -1.51 18.10
C CYS A 756 34.61 -0.98 18.43
N VAL A 757 33.58 -1.66 17.91
CA VAL A 757 32.16 -1.35 18.05
C VAL A 757 31.37 -2.66 18.17
N ALA A 758 30.31 -2.63 18.97
CA ALA A 758 29.30 -3.67 19.07
C ALA A 758 27.96 -3.11 18.62
N VAL A 759 27.18 -3.94 17.93
CA VAL A 759 25.79 -3.68 17.58
C VAL A 759 24.93 -4.46 18.56
N ILE A 760 24.03 -3.75 19.24
CA ILE A 760 23.08 -4.32 20.18
C ILE A 760 21.72 -4.33 19.52
N GLY A 761 21.13 -5.51 19.35
CA GLY A 761 19.76 -5.67 18.91
C GLY A 761 18.80 -5.30 20.05
N LEU A 762 17.75 -4.56 19.71
CA LEU A 762 16.67 -4.15 20.59
C LEU A 762 15.34 -4.72 20.07
N GLY A 763 14.25 -4.48 20.80
CA GLY A 763 12.90 -4.87 20.38
C GLY A 763 12.82 -6.35 19.98
N LYS A 764 12.24 -6.62 18.81
CA LYS A 764 12.12 -7.99 18.28
C LYS A 764 13.47 -8.61 17.89
N PHE A 765 14.43 -7.80 17.44
CA PHE A 765 15.73 -8.32 17.00
C PHE A 765 16.57 -8.80 18.18
N GLY A 766 16.58 -8.03 19.28
CA GLY A 766 17.20 -8.44 20.53
C GLY A 766 16.47 -9.60 21.22
N GLY A 767 15.13 -9.58 21.17
CA GLY A 767 14.26 -10.63 21.73
C GLY A 767 14.25 -11.96 20.98
N GLN A 768 14.92 -12.09 19.83
CA GLN A 768 14.85 -13.26 18.94
C GLN A 768 13.43 -13.57 18.43
N GLU A 769 12.67 -12.52 18.13
CA GLU A 769 11.24 -12.54 17.79
C GLU A 769 10.96 -11.92 16.40
N LEU A 770 11.95 -11.97 15.50
CA LEU A 770 11.77 -11.46 14.16
C LEU A 770 10.68 -12.21 13.39
N ALA A 771 9.94 -11.47 12.59
CA ALA A 771 9.02 -11.98 11.57
C ALA A 771 9.58 -11.61 10.19
N TYR A 772 9.01 -12.16 9.11
CA TYR A 772 9.53 -11.97 7.75
C TYR A 772 9.71 -10.51 7.31
N ASN A 773 8.92 -9.59 7.86
CA ASN A 773 8.93 -8.16 7.52
C ASN A 773 9.29 -7.27 8.73
N SER A 774 9.94 -7.81 9.75
CA SER A 774 10.37 -7.01 10.90
C SER A 774 11.53 -6.08 10.55
N ASP A 775 11.49 -4.86 11.08
CA ASP A 775 12.66 -3.99 11.15
C ASP A 775 13.66 -4.53 12.20
N LEU A 776 14.94 -4.19 12.02
CA LEU A 776 16.03 -4.54 12.92
C LEU A 776 16.35 -3.34 13.81
N ASP A 777 15.71 -3.27 14.97
CA ASP A 777 15.99 -2.23 15.96
C ASP A 777 17.39 -2.46 16.56
N VAL A 778 18.27 -1.46 16.48
CA VAL A 778 19.65 -1.56 16.98
C VAL A 778 20.11 -0.31 17.72
N THR A 779 21.15 -0.47 18.52
CA THR A 779 22.00 0.63 18.95
C THR A 779 23.48 0.26 18.84
N PHE A 780 24.35 1.26 18.66
CA PHE A 780 25.79 1.08 18.50
C PHE A 780 26.53 1.48 19.78
N VAL A 781 27.50 0.65 20.17
CA VAL A 781 28.27 0.79 21.41
C VAL A 781 29.75 0.64 21.09
N CYS A 782 30.60 1.50 21.61
CA CYS A 782 32.06 1.36 21.48
C CYS A 782 32.77 1.35 22.84
N ASP A 783 34.08 1.11 22.82
CA ASP A 783 34.92 1.19 24.01
C ASP A 783 35.12 2.64 24.46
N ASP A 784 35.32 2.86 25.76
CA ASP A 784 35.55 4.20 26.32
C ASP A 784 36.89 4.77 25.86
N ALA A 785 37.90 3.91 25.68
CA ALA A 785 39.21 4.28 25.15
C ALA A 785 39.15 4.89 23.73
N VAL A 786 38.06 4.66 22.99
CA VAL A 786 37.84 5.28 21.67
C VAL A 786 37.71 6.81 21.80
N PHE A 787 37.31 7.32 22.97
CA PHE A 787 37.19 8.74 23.26
C PHE A 787 38.45 9.33 23.92
N ASP A 788 39.37 8.49 24.42
CA ASP A 788 40.58 8.89 25.15
C ASP A 788 41.83 8.80 24.26
N GLU A 789 42.01 9.75 23.34
CA GLU A 789 43.34 10.10 22.82
C GLU A 789 43.55 11.62 23.03
N GLU A 790 44.61 11.97 23.75
CA GLU A 790 44.95 13.33 24.18
C GLU A 790 44.93 14.34 23.01
N GLY A 791 44.00 15.29 23.10
CA GLY A 791 43.92 16.44 22.20
C GLY A 791 43.01 17.51 22.78
N GLY A 792 43.58 18.37 23.64
CA GLY A 792 42.89 19.57 24.09
C GLY A 792 42.38 20.40 22.91
N SER A 793 41.22 21.02 23.09
CA SER A 793 40.41 21.79 22.12
C SER A 793 39.48 20.98 21.22
N GLY A 794 38.23 20.78 21.67
CA GLY A 794 36.99 20.71 20.86
C GLY A 794 36.88 19.75 19.66
N SER A 795 37.90 18.96 19.32
CA SER A 795 37.93 18.03 18.21
C SER A 795 37.61 16.62 18.70
N LEU A 796 36.71 15.93 18.00
CA LEU A 796 36.41 14.52 18.26
C LEU A 796 37.68 13.67 18.04
N SER A 797 37.89 12.64 18.87
CA SER A 797 39.02 11.71 18.71
C SER A 797 38.93 10.97 17.36
N ALA A 798 40.09 10.63 16.77
CA ALA A 798 40.14 9.88 15.51
C ALA A 798 39.42 8.52 15.63
N GLY A 799 39.50 7.90 16.81
CA GLY A 799 38.76 6.67 17.12
C GLY A 799 37.24 6.87 17.08
N TYR A 800 36.71 7.96 17.65
CA TYR A 800 35.28 8.22 17.63
C TYR A 800 34.76 8.46 16.21
N ALA A 801 35.50 9.24 15.42
CA ALA A 801 35.16 9.50 14.02
C ALA A 801 35.08 8.18 13.22
N LEU A 802 36.01 7.26 13.45
CA LEU A 802 36.03 5.94 12.83
C LEU A 802 34.78 5.12 13.19
N VAL A 803 34.45 4.96 14.48
CA VAL A 803 33.29 4.13 14.88
C VAL A 803 31.96 4.74 14.44
N ASN A 804 31.85 6.08 14.46
CA ASN A 804 30.65 6.77 13.99
C ASN A 804 30.45 6.56 12.48
N GLU A 805 31.53 6.68 11.70
CA GLU A 805 31.50 6.41 10.27
C GLU A 805 31.11 4.95 9.96
N VAL A 806 31.62 3.99 10.73
CA VAL A 806 31.26 2.58 10.57
C VAL A 806 29.76 2.36 10.84
N ALA A 807 29.20 2.97 11.88
CA ALA A 807 27.77 2.89 12.17
C ALA A 807 26.91 3.50 11.04
N GLU A 808 27.31 4.67 10.51
CA GLU A 808 26.64 5.31 9.37
C GLU A 808 26.71 4.45 8.09
N ALA A 809 27.86 3.82 7.85
CA ALA A 809 28.06 2.92 6.72
C ALA A 809 27.17 1.66 6.83
N VAL A 810 27.08 1.03 8.01
CA VAL A 810 26.19 -0.12 8.25
C VAL A 810 24.73 0.25 7.95
N LEU A 811 24.25 1.38 8.46
CA LEU A 811 22.89 1.87 8.17
C LEU A 811 22.66 2.16 6.68
N SER A 812 23.69 2.65 5.99
CA SER A 812 23.63 2.95 4.56
C SER A 812 23.63 1.68 3.71
N CYS A 813 24.43 0.68 4.06
CA CYS A 813 24.52 -0.61 3.39
C CYS A 813 23.20 -1.41 3.44
N ALA A 814 22.38 -1.24 4.47
CA ALA A 814 21.03 -1.83 4.50
C ALA A 814 20.19 -1.44 3.26
N LYS A 815 20.39 -0.23 2.70
CA LYS A 815 19.72 0.21 1.47
C LYS A 815 20.16 -0.61 0.25
N LEU A 816 21.43 -1.02 0.17
CA LEU A 816 21.98 -1.81 -0.95
C LEU A 816 21.41 -3.24 -1.01
N LEU A 817 21.06 -3.82 0.14
CA LEU A 817 20.36 -5.11 0.21
C LEU A 817 18.89 -4.97 -0.22
N ARG A 818 18.25 -3.84 0.12
CA ARG A 818 16.88 -3.55 -0.31
C ARG A 818 16.75 -3.36 -1.81
N THR A 819 17.73 -2.72 -2.47
CA THR A 819 17.71 -2.60 -3.94
C THR A 819 17.84 -3.95 -4.64
N ARG A 820 18.39 -4.96 -3.95
CA ARG A 820 18.46 -6.37 -4.38
C ARG A 820 17.27 -7.23 -3.92
N GLY A 821 16.21 -6.58 -3.45
CA GLY A 821 14.95 -7.23 -3.06
C GLY A 821 14.95 -7.91 -1.70
N VAL A 822 16.03 -7.83 -0.90
CA VAL A 822 16.03 -8.37 0.47
C VAL A 822 15.28 -7.39 1.39
N PRO A 823 14.21 -7.81 2.09
CA PRO A 823 13.43 -6.94 2.98
C PRO A 823 14.19 -6.72 4.30
N PHE A 824 15.30 -5.97 4.22
CA PHE A 824 16.25 -5.76 5.30
C PHE A 824 16.30 -4.27 5.67
N VAL A 825 15.82 -3.92 6.86
CA VAL A 825 15.74 -2.53 7.35
C VAL A 825 16.37 -2.48 8.74
N ILE A 826 17.34 -1.57 8.94
CA ILE A 826 17.95 -1.33 10.25
C ILE A 826 17.43 0.00 10.79
N ASP A 827 16.96 0.00 12.04
CA ASP A 827 16.41 1.18 12.73
C ASP A 827 17.21 1.47 14.01
N ALA A 828 17.78 2.67 14.11
CA ALA A 828 18.53 3.12 15.28
C ALA A 828 17.78 4.15 16.13
N ARG A 829 16.46 4.30 15.97
CA ARG A 829 15.65 5.34 16.66
C ARG A 829 15.43 5.08 18.15
N LEU A 830 15.59 3.85 18.62
CA LEU A 830 15.45 3.51 20.04
C LEU A 830 16.69 3.83 20.90
N ARG A 831 17.72 4.44 20.31
CA ARG A 831 18.90 4.89 21.06
C ARG A 831 18.59 6.12 21.95
N PRO A 832 19.36 6.37 23.02
CA PRO A 832 19.25 7.57 23.86
C PRO A 832 19.23 8.88 23.08
N GLY A 833 18.22 9.71 23.29
CA GLY A 833 17.97 10.96 22.53
C GLY A 833 17.31 10.76 21.16
N GLY A 834 16.93 9.52 20.84
CA GLY A 834 16.25 9.15 19.60
C GLY A 834 17.02 9.59 18.36
N ARG A 835 16.33 10.17 17.37
CA ARG A 835 16.96 10.65 16.12
C ARG A 835 17.98 11.77 16.33
N PHE A 836 17.91 12.49 17.44
CA PHE A 836 18.75 13.65 17.75
C PHE A 836 19.95 13.29 18.64
N GLY A 837 19.93 12.11 19.24
CA GLY A 837 21.05 11.59 20.03
C GLY A 837 22.20 11.10 19.15
N PRO A 838 23.43 11.04 19.71
CA PRO A 838 24.59 10.52 19.01
C PRO A 838 24.34 9.07 18.56
N LEU A 839 24.85 8.73 17.38
CA LEU A 839 24.62 7.40 16.78
C LEU A 839 25.38 6.30 17.51
N VAL A 840 26.58 6.61 17.98
CA VAL A 840 27.45 5.72 18.76
C VAL A 840 27.73 6.35 20.12
N ARG A 841 27.70 5.55 21.18
CA ARG A 841 28.09 5.95 22.54
C ARG A 841 29.02 4.91 23.15
N SER A 842 29.87 5.35 24.07
CA SER A 842 30.67 4.43 24.90
C SER A 842 29.81 3.72 25.95
N VAL A 843 30.30 2.62 26.51
CA VAL A 843 29.63 1.92 27.63
C VAL A 843 29.44 2.86 28.82
N ASP A 844 30.43 3.70 29.16
CA ASP A 844 30.33 4.64 30.27
C ASP A 844 29.33 5.77 30.01
N GLN A 845 29.24 6.25 28.76
CA GLN A 845 28.23 7.23 28.37
C GLN A 845 26.81 6.67 28.49
N TYR A 846 26.59 5.41 28.11
CA TYR A 846 25.30 4.75 28.37
C TYR A 846 25.03 4.62 29.87
N ARG A 847 26.04 4.22 30.66
CA ARG A 847 25.88 4.09 32.13
C ARG A 847 25.44 5.40 32.77
N ARG A 848 26.07 6.52 32.39
CA ARG A 848 25.70 7.87 32.88
C ARG A 848 24.29 8.24 32.45
N TYR A 849 23.96 8.08 31.16
CA TYR A 849 22.62 8.40 30.66
C TYR A 849 21.51 7.63 31.40
N PHE A 850 21.67 6.31 31.58
CA PHE A 850 20.67 5.49 32.26
C PHE A 850 20.57 5.73 33.77
N ALA A 851 21.62 6.27 34.38
CA ALA A 851 21.64 6.68 35.78
C ALA A 851 20.99 8.06 36.00
N GLU A 852 21.16 9.00 35.08
CA GLU A 852 20.85 10.43 35.30
C GLU A 852 19.63 10.93 34.49
N GLU A 853 19.40 10.42 33.28
CA GLU A 853 18.51 11.03 32.29
C GLU A 853 17.40 10.10 31.76
N ALA A 854 17.60 8.78 31.78
CA ALA A 854 16.71 7.86 31.07
C ALA A 854 15.31 7.75 31.68
N ASP A 855 14.31 7.78 30.80
CA ASP A 855 12.92 7.50 31.16
C ASP A 855 12.71 6.01 31.46
N THR A 856 11.65 5.70 32.23
CA THR A 856 11.26 4.32 32.57
C THR A 856 11.07 3.44 31.32
N TRP A 857 10.52 3.99 30.24
CA TRP A 857 10.29 3.22 29.01
C TRP A 857 11.61 2.86 28.28
N GLU A 858 12.65 3.68 28.39
CA GLU A 858 13.96 3.38 27.80
C GLU A 858 14.63 2.21 28.54
N ARG A 859 14.44 2.12 29.86
CA ARG A 859 14.85 0.95 30.64
C ARG A 859 14.05 -0.29 30.23
N GLN A 860 12.75 -0.16 29.99
CA GLN A 860 11.92 -1.27 29.51
C GLN A 860 12.39 -1.80 28.14
N VAL A 861 12.88 -0.94 27.23
CA VAL A 861 13.46 -1.35 25.94
C VAL A 861 14.68 -2.25 26.13
N LEU A 862 15.52 -1.99 27.14
CA LEU A 862 16.72 -2.77 27.43
C LEU A 862 16.43 -4.20 27.94
N VAL A 863 15.19 -4.51 28.37
CA VAL A 863 14.80 -5.89 28.76
C VAL A 863 15.06 -6.88 27.63
N LYS A 864 14.91 -6.45 26.38
CA LYS A 864 15.14 -7.28 25.19
C LYS A 864 16.52 -7.07 24.55
N ALA A 865 17.41 -6.28 25.16
CA ALA A 865 18.71 -5.99 24.56
C ALA A 865 19.57 -7.25 24.45
N ARG A 866 20.25 -7.42 23.31
CA ARG A 866 21.18 -8.52 23.09
C ARG A 866 22.31 -8.11 22.13
N PRO A 867 23.58 -8.45 22.37
CA PRO A 867 24.63 -8.29 21.37
C PRO A 867 24.31 -9.14 20.14
N VAL A 868 24.35 -8.53 18.95
CA VAL A 868 24.03 -9.21 17.68
C VAL A 868 25.18 -9.23 16.69
N ALA A 869 26.12 -8.30 16.80
CA ALA A 869 27.31 -8.22 15.96
C ALA A 869 28.40 -7.37 16.63
N GLY A 870 29.64 -7.48 16.14
CA GLY A 870 30.79 -6.69 16.57
C GLY A 870 31.54 -7.31 17.75
N SER A 871 32.21 -6.48 18.54
CA SER A 871 33.08 -6.95 19.64
C SER A 871 32.30 -7.66 20.76
N PRO A 872 32.62 -8.94 21.06
CA PRO A 872 32.00 -9.67 22.16
C PRO A 872 32.27 -9.04 23.53
N SER A 873 33.47 -8.47 23.74
CA SER A 873 33.84 -7.86 25.02
C SER A 873 33.08 -6.56 25.27
N ILE A 874 32.93 -5.70 24.26
CA ILE A 874 32.12 -4.47 24.34
C ILE A 874 30.66 -4.83 24.56
N GLY A 875 30.13 -5.82 23.82
CA GLY A 875 28.78 -6.33 23.99
C GLY A 875 28.51 -6.82 25.43
N ALA A 876 29.43 -7.62 26.00
CA ALA A 876 29.30 -8.12 27.37
C ALA A 876 29.31 -6.99 28.41
N ARG A 877 30.19 -5.99 28.24
CA ARG A 877 30.24 -4.80 29.11
C ARG A 877 28.97 -3.97 29.01
N PHE A 878 28.42 -3.79 27.81
CA PHE A 878 27.13 -3.14 27.61
C PHE A 878 26.01 -3.91 28.31
N MET A 879 25.96 -5.24 28.18
CA MET A 879 24.94 -6.05 28.83
C MET A 879 25.03 -5.99 30.36
N ALA A 880 26.23 -5.94 30.93
CA ALA A 880 26.40 -5.70 32.37
C ALA A 880 25.81 -4.35 32.81
N MET A 881 26.04 -3.29 32.02
CA MET A 881 25.43 -1.97 32.24
C MET A 881 23.91 -2.01 32.09
N ALA A 882 23.39 -2.64 31.03
CA ALA A 882 21.96 -2.75 30.79
C ALA A 882 21.26 -3.55 31.91
N HIS A 883 21.87 -4.64 32.38
CA HIS A 883 21.37 -5.40 33.51
C HIS A 883 21.33 -4.56 34.79
N GLN A 884 22.35 -3.74 35.05
CA GLN A 884 22.33 -2.82 36.18
C GLN A 884 21.25 -1.74 36.03
N ALA A 885 21.05 -1.18 34.84
CA ALA A 885 20.06 -0.15 34.58
C ALA A 885 18.61 -0.66 34.70
N VAL A 886 18.36 -1.92 34.37
CA VAL A 886 17.01 -2.53 34.38
C VAL A 886 16.70 -3.25 35.70
N TYR A 887 17.69 -3.93 36.28
CA TYR A 887 17.50 -4.85 37.42
C TYR A 887 18.37 -4.51 38.63
N GLY A 888 19.12 -3.41 38.61
CA GLY A 888 20.01 -3.02 39.71
C GLY A 888 19.26 -2.54 40.95
N GLU A 889 18.05 -1.98 40.77
CA GLU A 889 17.16 -1.57 41.84
C GLU A 889 15.74 -2.13 41.59
N PRO A 890 14.96 -2.41 42.64
CA PRO A 890 13.56 -2.81 42.49
C PRO A 890 12.75 -1.73 41.75
N LEU A 891 11.87 -2.15 40.84
CA LEU A 891 11.01 -1.25 40.10
C LEU A 891 10.04 -0.51 41.05
N SER A 892 10.09 0.82 41.06
CA SER A 892 9.22 1.65 41.91
C SER A 892 7.76 1.63 41.46
N ASP A 893 6.83 1.90 42.38
CA ASP A 893 5.39 1.96 42.06
C ASP A 893 5.05 3.10 41.07
N ASP A 894 5.81 4.19 41.08
CA ASP A 894 5.70 5.28 40.11
C ASP A 894 6.10 4.81 38.70
N ALA A 895 7.22 4.09 38.58
CA ALA A 895 7.66 3.50 37.31
C ALA A 895 6.64 2.47 36.78
N VAL A 896 6.04 1.65 37.64
CA VAL A 896 4.94 0.75 37.27
C VAL A 896 3.75 1.55 36.72
N THR A 897 3.40 2.67 37.35
CA THR A 897 2.31 3.54 36.93
C THR A 897 2.59 4.19 35.57
N GLU A 898 3.82 4.64 35.34
CA GLU A 898 4.27 5.18 34.05
C GLU A 898 4.19 4.16 32.93
N ILE A 899 4.69 2.93 33.15
CA ILE A 899 4.63 1.83 32.16
C ILE A 899 3.18 1.54 31.77
N ARG A 900 2.27 1.49 32.77
CA ARG A 900 0.83 1.30 32.53
C ARG A 900 0.20 2.46 31.77
N ALA A 901 0.54 3.71 32.13
CA ALA A 901 0.03 4.90 31.46
C ALA A 901 0.49 4.97 30.00
N MET A 902 1.75 4.63 29.73
CA MET A 902 2.30 4.51 28.39
C MET A 902 1.55 3.45 27.58
N LYS A 903 1.30 2.26 28.15
CA LYS A 903 0.56 1.20 27.45
C LYS A 903 -0.87 1.65 27.09
N ARG A 904 -1.57 2.31 28.02
CA ARG A 904 -2.91 2.89 27.73
C ARG A 904 -2.87 3.91 26.60
N ARG A 905 -1.84 4.77 26.58
CA ARG A 905 -1.65 5.77 25.53
C ARG A 905 -1.48 5.10 24.17
N ILE A 906 -0.62 4.08 24.08
CA ILE A 906 -0.40 3.28 22.87
C ILE A 906 -1.72 2.66 22.37
N GLU A 907 -2.54 2.11 23.28
CA GLU A 907 -3.85 1.55 22.94
C GLU A 907 -4.83 2.62 22.44
N SER A 908 -4.84 3.82 23.03
CA SER A 908 -5.80 4.87 22.67
C SER A 908 -5.43 5.66 21.42
N GLU A 909 -4.14 5.88 21.17
CA GLU A 909 -3.65 6.78 20.12
C GLU A 909 -3.33 6.05 18.80
N ARG A 910 -3.02 4.74 18.85
CA ARG A 910 -2.54 3.99 17.67
C ARG A 910 -3.54 2.98 17.12
N LEU A 911 -4.70 2.80 17.77
CA LEU A 911 -5.76 1.91 17.32
C LEU A 911 -7.03 2.68 16.99
N ARG A 912 -7.67 2.32 15.87
CA ARG A 912 -9.04 2.75 15.62
C ARG A 912 -10.02 1.95 16.51
N PRO A 913 -11.17 2.52 16.90
CA PRO A 913 -12.13 1.83 17.76
C PRO A 913 -12.57 0.45 17.26
N ASP A 914 -12.74 0.30 15.94
CA ASP A 914 -13.14 -0.93 15.26
C ASP A 914 -12.03 -2.00 15.16
N GLU A 915 -10.78 -1.63 15.41
CA GLU A 915 -9.62 -2.53 15.34
C GLU A 915 -9.23 -3.14 16.68
N ARG A 916 -9.81 -2.67 17.80
CA ARG A 916 -9.40 -3.06 19.15
C ARG A 916 -9.42 -4.57 19.39
N HIS A 917 -10.35 -5.28 18.75
CA HIS A 917 -10.52 -6.74 18.92
C HIS A 917 -10.01 -7.57 17.74
N THR A 918 -9.52 -6.93 16.67
CA THR A 918 -9.07 -7.60 15.44
C THR A 918 -7.59 -7.35 15.13
N ASN A 919 -6.97 -6.36 15.78
CA ASN A 919 -5.55 -6.09 15.68
C ASN A 919 -4.74 -7.08 16.54
N LEU A 920 -3.95 -7.92 15.87
CA LEU A 920 -3.17 -9.00 16.43
C LEU A 920 -1.97 -8.51 17.26
N LYS A 921 -1.50 -7.28 17.05
CA LYS A 921 -0.33 -6.72 17.75
C LYS A 921 -0.71 -5.78 18.87
N LEU A 922 -1.46 -4.73 18.55
CA LEU A 922 -1.78 -3.63 19.46
C LEU A 922 -3.18 -3.77 20.09
N GLY A 923 -4.05 -4.61 19.53
CA GLY A 923 -5.40 -4.87 20.04
C GLY A 923 -5.41 -5.46 21.45
N TYR A 924 -6.57 -5.46 22.07
CA TYR A 924 -6.79 -6.06 23.39
C TYR A 924 -6.51 -7.55 23.36
N GLY A 925 -5.61 -7.99 24.23
CA GLY A 925 -5.11 -9.36 24.23
C GLY A 925 -4.16 -9.70 23.07
N GLY A 926 -3.69 -8.68 22.34
CA GLY A 926 -2.70 -8.82 21.27
C GLY A 926 -1.28 -9.02 21.82
N LEU A 927 -0.31 -9.14 20.91
CA LEU A 927 1.10 -9.39 21.26
C LEU A 927 1.67 -8.35 22.26
N SER A 928 1.32 -7.07 22.08
CA SER A 928 1.81 -6.00 22.93
C SER A 928 1.32 -6.10 24.38
N ASP A 929 0.13 -6.64 24.63
CA ASP A 929 -0.37 -6.88 25.99
C ASP A 929 0.50 -7.94 26.70
N ILE A 930 0.85 -8.99 25.96
CA ILE A 930 1.67 -10.11 26.46
C ILE A 930 3.11 -9.64 26.74
N GLU A 931 3.72 -8.93 25.78
CA GLU A 931 5.08 -8.39 25.89
C GLU A 931 5.22 -7.44 27.09
N PHE A 932 4.28 -6.50 27.26
CA PHE A 932 4.30 -5.57 28.38
C PHE A 932 4.08 -6.27 29.73
N THR A 933 3.22 -7.30 29.76
CA THR A 933 3.00 -8.09 30.96
C THR A 933 4.28 -8.81 31.37
N ALA A 934 4.95 -9.50 30.43
CA ALA A 934 6.20 -10.19 30.71
C ALA A 934 7.29 -9.21 31.17
N GLN A 935 7.54 -8.14 30.41
CA GLN A 935 8.58 -7.15 30.72
C GLN A 935 8.38 -6.48 32.09
N LEU A 936 7.14 -6.12 32.43
CA LEU A 936 6.85 -5.53 33.75
C LEU A 936 7.28 -6.48 34.87
N TRP A 937 6.90 -7.76 34.79
CA TRP A 937 7.23 -8.73 35.82
C TRP A 937 8.73 -9.06 35.84
N GLN A 938 9.39 -9.14 34.68
CA GLN A 938 10.84 -9.26 34.61
C GLN A 938 11.55 -8.10 35.32
N MET A 939 11.12 -6.86 35.09
CA MET A 939 11.70 -5.68 35.74
C MET A 939 11.46 -5.68 37.26
N ARG A 940 10.32 -6.22 37.73
CA ARG A 940 10.02 -6.31 39.17
C ARG A 940 10.82 -7.38 39.90
N SER A 941 11.01 -8.55 39.30
CA SER A 941 11.63 -9.70 39.97
C SER A 941 13.08 -9.96 39.55
N GLY A 942 13.53 -9.36 38.45
CA GLY A 942 14.82 -9.67 37.85
C GLY A 942 16.00 -9.29 38.73
N ALA A 943 15.85 -8.36 39.67
CA ALA A 943 16.87 -8.03 40.66
C ALA A 943 17.25 -9.25 41.52
N GLU A 944 16.25 -10.00 41.99
CA GLU A 944 16.41 -11.15 42.89
C GLU A 944 16.55 -12.47 42.12
N VAL A 945 15.83 -12.60 41.00
CA VAL A 945 15.72 -13.86 40.24
C VAL A 945 16.32 -13.67 38.85
N THR A 946 17.61 -14.00 38.70
CA THR A 946 18.33 -13.74 37.43
C THR A 946 17.86 -14.59 36.25
N SER A 947 17.30 -15.77 36.49
CA SER A 947 16.74 -16.67 35.46
C SER A 947 15.57 -16.05 34.68
N VAL A 948 14.88 -15.05 35.24
CA VAL A 948 13.79 -14.34 34.54
C VAL A 948 14.27 -13.30 33.53
N ARG A 949 15.57 -12.99 33.49
CA ARG A 949 16.18 -11.98 32.59
C ARG A 949 16.34 -12.51 31.16
N GLN A 950 15.32 -13.19 30.65
CA GLN A 950 15.27 -13.71 29.28
C GLN A 950 14.92 -12.58 28.29
N THR A 951 15.49 -12.59 27.08
CA THR A 951 15.13 -11.60 26.06
C THR A 951 13.88 -11.98 25.27
N GLY A 952 13.60 -13.28 25.12
CA GLY A 952 12.40 -13.82 24.49
C GLY A 952 11.19 -13.76 25.42
N THR A 953 10.04 -13.35 24.90
CA THR A 953 8.80 -13.16 25.68
C THR A 953 8.28 -14.48 26.24
N VAL A 954 8.34 -15.57 25.46
CA VAL A 954 7.87 -16.90 25.92
C VAL A 954 8.79 -17.45 27.00
N ASP A 955 10.10 -17.39 26.78
CA ASP A 955 11.11 -17.84 27.76
C ASP A 955 11.00 -17.04 29.06
N ALA A 956 10.73 -15.73 28.97
CA ALA A 956 10.46 -14.89 30.13
C ALA A 956 9.22 -15.33 30.90
N LEU A 957 8.11 -15.62 30.22
CA LEU A 957 6.88 -16.10 30.86
C LEU A 957 7.09 -17.46 31.55
N GLU A 958 7.84 -18.37 30.93
CA GLU A 958 8.18 -19.67 31.50
C GLU A 958 9.06 -19.52 32.75
N ALA A 959 10.09 -18.67 32.70
CA ALA A 959 10.95 -18.39 33.84
C ALA A 959 10.19 -17.69 34.99
N LEU A 960 9.29 -16.76 34.68
CA LEU A 960 8.43 -16.12 35.68
C LEU A 960 7.51 -17.14 36.36
N ALA A 961 6.99 -18.11 35.60
CA ALA A 961 6.14 -19.17 36.13
C ALA A 961 6.91 -20.19 36.97
N SER A 962 8.13 -20.58 36.56
CA SER A 962 8.95 -21.56 37.30
C SER A 962 9.37 -21.08 38.69
N HIS A 963 9.36 -19.77 38.90
CA HIS A 963 9.62 -19.12 40.18
C HIS A 963 8.35 -18.64 40.90
N GLU A 964 7.17 -19.05 40.44
CA GLU A 964 5.87 -18.71 41.02
C GLU A 964 5.59 -17.18 41.10
N ILE A 965 6.29 -16.37 40.30
CA ILE A 965 6.11 -14.90 40.24
C ILE A 965 4.78 -14.56 39.57
N ILE A 966 4.41 -15.32 38.54
CA ILE A 966 3.07 -15.31 37.95
C ILE A 966 2.49 -16.72 37.94
N PRO A 967 1.16 -16.89 37.98
CA PRO A 967 0.55 -18.22 37.96
C PRO A 967 0.93 -19.00 36.69
N ALA A 968 1.44 -20.22 36.84
CA ALA A 968 1.82 -21.07 35.71
C ALA A 968 0.70 -21.28 34.66
N PRO A 969 -0.60 -21.45 35.03
CA PRO A 969 -1.68 -21.51 34.04
C PRO A 969 -1.82 -20.25 33.20
N ASP A 970 -1.55 -19.07 33.77
CA ASP A 970 -1.63 -17.80 33.05
C ASP A 970 -0.46 -17.64 32.09
N ALA A 971 0.78 -17.89 32.56
CA ALA A 971 1.96 -17.88 31.71
C ALA A 971 1.82 -18.79 30.49
N MET A 972 1.30 -20.01 30.70
CA MET A 972 1.04 -20.97 29.62
C MET A 972 -0.01 -20.43 28.62
N ARG A 973 -1.07 -19.76 29.08
CA ARG A 973 -2.10 -19.17 28.21
C ARG A 973 -1.54 -18.00 27.40
N LEU A 974 -0.78 -17.12 28.04
CA LEU A 974 -0.10 -16.00 27.41
C LEU A 974 0.87 -16.50 26.33
N ALA A 975 1.73 -17.47 26.64
CA ALA A 975 2.67 -18.08 25.69
C ALA A 975 1.95 -18.72 24.49
N ARG A 976 0.87 -19.48 24.72
CA ARG A 976 0.07 -20.07 23.64
C ARG A 976 -0.59 -19.02 22.75
N CYS A 977 -1.08 -17.93 23.33
CA CYS A 977 -1.66 -16.83 22.57
C CYS A 977 -0.59 -16.08 21.76
N TYR A 978 0.57 -15.81 22.36
CA TYR A 978 1.71 -15.20 21.69
C TYR A 978 2.15 -15.99 20.46
N ASN A 979 2.31 -17.32 20.62
CA ASN A 979 2.69 -18.19 19.51
C ASN A 979 1.61 -18.21 18.41
N LEU A 980 0.33 -18.31 18.77
CA LEU A 980 -0.77 -18.28 17.79
C LEU A 980 -0.80 -16.97 17.00
N LEU A 981 -0.73 -15.82 17.68
CA LEU A 981 -0.76 -14.51 17.04
C LEU A 981 0.47 -14.30 16.13
N SER A 982 1.65 -14.75 16.57
CA SER A 982 2.87 -14.72 15.78
C SER A 982 2.77 -15.60 14.53
N SER A 983 2.26 -16.83 14.65
CA SER A 983 2.04 -17.73 13.50
C SER A 983 1.10 -17.13 12.47
N VAL A 984 -0.02 -16.54 12.93
CA VAL A 984 -1.00 -15.88 12.06
C VAL A 984 -0.36 -14.70 11.31
N ARG A 985 0.41 -13.85 12.00
CA ARG A 985 1.11 -12.71 11.38
C ARG A 985 2.18 -13.16 10.38
N ASN A 986 2.95 -14.19 10.70
CA ASN A 986 3.96 -14.76 9.78
C ASN A 986 3.29 -15.30 8.52
N ARG A 987 2.22 -16.08 8.66
CA ARG A 987 1.50 -16.63 7.50
C ARG A 987 0.86 -15.54 6.65
N LEU A 988 0.28 -14.51 7.27
CA LEU A 988 -0.22 -13.34 6.55
C LEU A 988 0.88 -12.60 5.78
N ALA A 989 2.06 -12.45 6.38
CA ALA A 989 3.20 -11.82 5.71
C ALA A 989 3.68 -12.63 4.50
N LEU A 990 3.71 -13.96 4.60
CA LEU A 990 4.07 -14.85 3.50
C LEU A 990 3.04 -14.85 2.37
N LEU A 991 1.74 -14.84 2.71
CA LEU A 991 0.63 -14.83 1.76
C LEU A 991 0.53 -13.50 0.99
N THR A 992 0.70 -12.37 1.70
CA THR A 992 0.46 -11.03 1.13
C THR A 992 1.72 -10.31 0.68
N GLY A 993 2.89 -10.77 1.12
CA GLY A 993 4.16 -10.06 0.93
C GLY A 993 4.25 -8.74 1.72
N GLN A 994 3.34 -8.47 2.65
CA GLN A 994 3.27 -7.22 3.43
C GLN A 994 3.06 -7.49 4.93
N PRO A 995 3.57 -6.63 5.82
CA PRO A 995 3.28 -6.74 7.25
C PRO A 995 1.81 -6.35 7.50
N LEU A 996 1.00 -7.30 7.95
CA LEU A 996 -0.39 -7.08 8.34
C LEU A 996 -0.58 -7.44 9.81
N ASP A 997 -1.09 -6.48 10.57
CA ASP A 997 -1.35 -6.62 12.01
C ASP A 997 -2.83 -6.78 12.32
N VAL A 998 -3.70 -6.83 11.31
CA VAL A 998 -5.16 -7.00 11.46
C VAL A 998 -5.59 -8.28 10.76
N PHE A 999 -6.43 -9.07 11.43
CA PHE A 999 -7.00 -10.27 10.83
C PHE A 999 -7.82 -9.92 9.58
N PRO A 1000 -7.66 -10.62 8.44
CA PRO A 1000 -8.32 -10.27 7.19
C PRO A 1000 -9.86 -10.34 7.32
N MET A 1001 -10.51 -9.29 6.79
CA MET A 1001 -11.97 -9.25 6.62
C MET A 1001 -12.44 -9.95 5.33
N ASP A 1002 -11.52 -10.14 4.38
CA ASP A 1002 -11.74 -10.95 3.19
C ASP A 1002 -11.81 -12.44 3.56
N ALA A 1003 -12.99 -13.05 3.34
CA ALA A 1003 -13.24 -14.46 3.60
C ALA A 1003 -12.23 -15.37 2.89
N ARG A 1004 -11.85 -15.08 1.62
CA ARG A 1004 -10.87 -15.89 0.86
C ARG A 1004 -9.55 -15.99 1.61
N ARG A 1005 -8.96 -14.85 1.97
CA ARG A 1005 -7.69 -14.81 2.69
C ARG A 1005 -7.80 -15.40 4.09
N ALA A 1006 -8.90 -15.17 4.80
CA ALA A 1006 -9.12 -15.74 6.12
C ALA A 1006 -9.22 -17.27 6.08
N ARG A 1007 -9.88 -17.83 5.06
CA ARG A 1007 -9.96 -19.27 4.82
C ARG A 1007 -8.63 -19.87 4.43
N ALA A 1008 -7.93 -19.29 3.46
CA ALA A 1008 -6.60 -19.74 3.05
C ALA A 1008 -5.65 -19.77 4.25
N LEU A 1009 -5.64 -18.70 5.05
CA LEU A 1009 -4.88 -18.61 6.29
C LEU A 1009 -5.26 -19.72 7.30
N ALA A 1010 -6.54 -20.02 7.47
CA ALA A 1010 -7.00 -21.08 8.37
C ALA A 1010 -6.57 -22.49 7.92
N ILE A 1011 -6.62 -22.77 6.62
CA ILE A 1011 -6.19 -24.04 6.04
C ILE A 1011 -4.67 -24.17 6.13
N GLU A 1012 -3.92 -23.13 5.76
CA GLU A 1012 -2.46 -23.10 5.80
C GLU A 1012 -1.88 -23.28 7.22
N LEU A 1013 -2.60 -22.80 8.23
CA LEU A 1013 -2.27 -22.99 9.65
C LEU A 1013 -2.76 -24.34 10.22
N GLY A 1014 -3.38 -25.20 9.40
CA GLY A 1014 -3.87 -26.51 9.81
C GLY A 1014 -5.07 -26.47 10.76
N HIS A 1015 -5.84 -25.37 10.77
CA HIS A 1015 -7.00 -25.21 11.64
C HIS A 1015 -8.28 -25.85 11.09
N ALA A 1016 -8.31 -26.20 9.81
CA ALA A 1016 -9.41 -26.90 9.18
C ALA A 1016 -8.94 -27.65 7.93
N ASP A 1017 -9.66 -28.71 7.57
CA ASP A 1017 -9.50 -29.34 6.25
C ASP A 1017 -9.97 -28.37 5.15
N SER A 1018 -9.34 -28.46 3.98
CA SER A 1018 -9.67 -27.71 2.75
C SER A 1018 -11.16 -27.78 2.38
N ARG A 1019 -11.83 -28.88 2.72
CA ARG A 1019 -13.27 -29.11 2.48
C ARG A 1019 -14.20 -28.43 3.49
N ASN A 1020 -13.68 -27.84 4.57
CA ASN A 1020 -14.50 -27.15 5.57
C ASN A 1020 -14.89 -25.74 5.08
N VAL A 1021 -16.20 -25.56 4.81
CA VAL A 1021 -16.78 -24.31 4.29
C VAL A 1021 -16.71 -23.15 5.31
N ARG A 1022 -16.37 -23.42 6.59
CA ARG A 1022 -16.27 -22.41 7.67
C ARG A 1022 -14.92 -22.39 8.41
N ALA A 1023 -13.84 -22.74 7.72
CA ALA A 1023 -12.49 -22.73 8.30
C ALA A 1023 -12.09 -21.36 8.89
N GLU A 1024 -12.45 -20.28 8.20
CA GLU A 1024 -12.21 -18.90 8.63
C GLU A 1024 -12.90 -18.55 9.96
N ASP A 1025 -14.14 -19.01 10.17
CA ASP A 1025 -14.91 -18.77 11.39
C ASP A 1025 -14.29 -19.50 12.59
N ALA A 1026 -13.76 -20.71 12.37
CA ALA A 1026 -13.11 -21.49 13.41
C ALA A 1026 -11.80 -20.81 13.88
N LEU A 1027 -10.97 -20.33 12.95
CA LEU A 1027 -9.77 -19.57 13.28
C LEU A 1027 -10.12 -18.24 13.96
N ARG A 1028 -11.08 -17.49 13.43
CA ARG A 1028 -11.52 -16.21 14.01
C ARG A 1028 -12.03 -16.39 15.44
N SER A 1029 -12.90 -17.38 15.66
CA SER A 1029 -13.44 -17.70 17.00
C SER A 1029 -12.34 -18.11 17.97
N ARG A 1030 -11.35 -18.89 17.51
CA ARG A 1030 -10.20 -19.29 18.33
C ARG A 1030 -9.33 -18.08 18.69
N LEU A 1031 -9.07 -17.17 17.74
CA LEU A 1031 -8.32 -15.95 17.97
C LEU A 1031 -9.02 -15.04 18.97
N SER A 1032 -10.30 -14.71 18.75
CA SER A 1032 -11.08 -13.87 19.66
C SER A 1032 -11.10 -14.44 21.07
N ARG A 1033 -11.37 -15.74 21.23
CA ARG A 1033 -11.37 -16.40 22.55
C ARG A 1033 -10.02 -16.30 23.26
N ARG A 1034 -8.91 -16.50 22.52
CA ARG A 1034 -7.56 -16.43 23.11
C ARG A 1034 -7.16 -15.00 23.45
N MET A 1035 -7.49 -14.03 22.61
CA MET A 1035 -7.25 -12.62 22.88
C MET A 1035 -8.07 -12.14 24.08
N GLU A 1036 -9.35 -12.53 24.21
CA GLU A 1036 -10.15 -12.22 25.39
C GLU A 1036 -9.58 -12.84 26.68
N GLU A 1037 -9.15 -14.11 26.63
CA GLU A 1037 -8.50 -14.79 27.75
C GLU A 1037 -7.20 -14.07 28.16
N THR A 1038 -6.36 -13.73 27.19
CA THR A 1038 -5.14 -12.94 27.38
C THR A 1038 -5.46 -11.59 28.00
N ARG A 1039 -6.49 -10.89 27.51
CA ARG A 1039 -6.84 -9.57 28.03
C ARG A 1039 -7.23 -9.63 29.50
N ARG A 1040 -8.03 -10.62 29.92
CA ARG A 1040 -8.38 -10.82 31.34
C ARG A 1040 -7.15 -11.07 32.21
N ILE A 1041 -6.19 -11.84 31.70
CA ILE A 1041 -4.92 -12.09 32.39
C ILE A 1041 -4.11 -10.80 32.51
N THR A 1042 -3.96 -10.05 31.42
CA THR A 1042 -3.26 -8.75 31.40
C THR A 1042 -3.93 -7.73 32.31
N ASP A 1043 -5.26 -7.66 32.33
CA ASP A 1043 -5.99 -6.77 33.25
C ASP A 1043 -5.66 -7.10 34.71
N ARG A 1044 -5.59 -8.39 35.07
CA ARG A 1044 -5.21 -8.83 36.42
C ARG A 1044 -3.73 -8.61 36.74
N LEU A 1045 -2.83 -9.11 35.88
CA LEU A 1045 -1.39 -9.20 36.13
C LEU A 1045 -0.64 -7.91 35.81
N PHE A 1046 -1.07 -7.18 34.77
CA PHE A 1046 -0.43 -5.94 34.35
C PHE A 1046 -1.16 -4.72 34.91
N TYR A 1047 -2.49 -4.59 34.79
CA TYR A 1047 -3.21 -3.38 35.25
C TYR A 1047 -3.66 -3.40 36.73
N GLY A 1048 -3.87 -4.58 37.34
CA GLY A 1048 -4.30 -4.76 38.73
C GLY A 1048 -5.82 -4.88 38.92
N ALA A 1049 -6.28 -5.00 40.17
CA ALA A 1049 -7.69 -5.29 40.53
C ALA A 1049 -8.73 -4.23 40.10
N HIS A 1050 -8.28 -3.06 39.62
CA HIS A 1050 -9.13 -1.98 39.07
C HIS A 1050 -9.04 -1.89 37.53
N GLY A 1051 -8.80 -3.01 36.85
CA GLY A 1051 -8.78 -3.09 35.39
C GLY A 1051 -10.06 -2.55 34.72
N PHE A 1052 -9.92 -2.17 33.44
CA PHE A 1052 -10.86 -1.40 32.61
C PHE A 1052 -12.35 -1.77 32.74
N HIS A 1053 -12.68 -3.05 32.91
CA HIS A 1053 -14.08 -3.50 33.04
C HIS A 1053 -14.81 -2.94 34.27
N SER A 1054 -14.09 -2.52 35.32
CA SER A 1054 -14.71 -1.87 36.48
C SER A 1054 -15.18 -0.42 36.22
N GLN A 1055 -14.72 0.21 35.13
CA GLN A 1055 -15.12 1.58 34.77
C GLN A 1055 -16.19 1.62 33.68
N GLU A 1056 -16.18 0.70 32.71
CA GLU A 1056 -17.24 0.59 31.69
C GLU A 1056 -18.54 -0.03 32.24
N GLU A 1057 -18.49 -0.89 33.28
CA GLU A 1057 -19.72 -1.34 33.97
C GLU A 1057 -20.29 -0.27 34.94
N ARG A 1058 -19.55 0.82 35.19
CA ARG A 1058 -19.97 1.95 36.03
C ARG A 1058 -20.41 3.19 35.24
N ALA A 1059 -20.16 3.23 33.93
CA ALA A 1059 -20.55 4.30 33.02
C ALA A 1059 -21.70 3.82 32.13
#